data_AF-A0A372R609-F1
#
_entry.id   AF-A0A372R609-F1
#
_cell.length_a   1.000
_cell.length_b   1.000
_cell.length_c   1.000
_cell.angle_alpha   90.00
_cell.angle_beta   90.00
_cell.angle_gamma   90.00
#
_symmetry.space_group_name_H-M   'P 1'
#
loop_
_entity.id
_entity.type
_entity.pdbx_description
1 polymer ?
#
loop_
_entity_poly.entity_id
_entity_poly.type
_entity_poly.pdbx_seq_one_letter_code
_entity_poly.pdbx_strand_id
1 'polypeptide(L)'
;MGTLLEQPEPEVVKVSILNEESIILGFHLTKFMLRDILSNIPSSTYVVITDKNIAPIYLSKIITDFEKVASKLNLINTTKLRLITYIISPGEQSKSRDTKAEIEDFLLSKACGRDTCILAMGGGVIGDLAGFVAATFMRGVPYVQIPTTLLAMVDSSIGGKTAVDTPHGKNLIGSFWQPKRIYIDLMFLETLPEREFNNGMAEVIKTAAISSESDFINLENGVSSIREAVFSSPKRNIQYQGAILATRTPSQSLLLSVIMTSAKFKADVVTHDERESGLRGLLNFGHTIGHAIEAILSPELLHGECVSIGMIKEAEIARHLGHLNQVSVSRLYKVLQDYDLPVTLDEKKVKDLVGKKFCAVDKLMEIMKVDKKNQGDQKKIVILSSLGSTYEKKATIVSDSVIRKILSPAIKVLPITLSSNISSTHVTMTTPGSKSISNRALVLAALGNGTCRLKSLLYSDDTQVMMVALQKLKGAKFELENDGRTLVVTGDAAFAVKVLEPMGCTVTQTETSTTVQGPPIGSLRPLPNIDMETMTDAFLTASVLAAVASNNEEECITRITGIANQRVKECNRISAMVHELNKFGVIASELPDGIQIHGSKVQSLKGPISGVKCYDDHRIAMSFSILGCVVPDGTIIREKKCVEKTWPDWWDDLENKLGMNLLGVDFGSSDDLLNHNEA
;
A
#
# COMPACT_ATOMS: atom_id res chain seq x y z
N MET A 1 48.29 -20.67 -11.67
CA MET A 1 47.47 -21.19 -10.56
C MET A 1 47.41 -20.11 -9.50
N GLY A 2 46.34 -19.29 -9.49
CA GLY A 2 46.13 -18.34 -8.42
C GLY A 2 45.76 -19.11 -7.16
N THR A 3 46.47 -18.87 -6.06
CA THR A 3 46.07 -19.31 -4.73
C THR A 3 44.62 -18.86 -4.49
N LEU A 4 43.70 -19.80 -4.33
CA LEU A 4 42.35 -19.51 -3.84
C LEU A 4 42.52 -18.84 -2.49
N LEU A 5 42.31 -17.53 -2.41
CA LEU A 5 42.37 -16.78 -1.16
C LEU A 5 41.37 -17.43 -0.18
N GLU A 6 41.84 -17.76 1.02
CA GLU A 6 40.98 -18.27 2.08
C GLU A 6 39.94 -17.18 2.40
N GLN A 7 38.69 -17.58 2.59
CA GLN A 7 37.62 -16.64 2.91
C GLN A 7 37.96 -15.89 4.20
N PRO A 8 37.94 -14.54 4.22
CA PRO A 8 38.18 -13.79 5.45
C PRO A 8 37.08 -14.07 6.47
N GLU A 9 37.41 -13.91 7.76
CA GLU A 9 36.41 -13.94 8.83
C GLU A 9 35.39 -12.82 8.59
N PRO A 10 34.10 -13.13 8.39
CA PRO A 10 33.13 -12.12 8.02
C PRO A 10 32.84 -11.21 9.21
N GLU A 11 32.70 -9.92 8.94
CA GLU A 11 32.20 -8.96 9.90
C GLU A 11 30.69 -9.15 10.04
N VAL A 12 30.26 -9.45 11.26
CA VAL A 12 28.86 -9.73 11.57
C VAL A 12 28.28 -8.63 12.44
N VAL A 13 27.01 -8.32 12.20
CA VAL A 13 26.17 -7.53 13.08
C VAL A 13 25.27 -8.48 13.84
N LYS A 14 25.14 -8.26 15.15
CA LYS A 14 24.23 -9.01 16.00
C LYS A 14 23.06 -8.15 16.43
N VAL A 15 21.88 -8.74 16.49
CA VAL A 15 20.65 -8.12 16.98
C VAL A 15 20.07 -9.00 18.09
N SER A 16 19.73 -8.36 19.21
CA SER A 16 19.12 -9.02 20.36
C SER A 16 17.63 -9.20 20.14
N ILE A 17 17.11 -10.39 20.48
CA ILE A 17 15.68 -10.70 20.56
C ILE A 17 15.48 -11.57 21.78
N LEU A 18 14.47 -11.25 22.61
CA LEU A 18 14.20 -11.94 23.87
C LEU A 18 15.44 -12.03 24.79
N ASN A 19 16.23 -10.96 24.80
CA ASN A 19 17.47 -10.80 25.57
C ASN A 19 18.66 -11.69 25.13
N GLU A 20 18.59 -12.30 23.96
CA GLU A 20 19.70 -13.06 23.37
C GLU A 20 20.12 -12.48 22.02
N GLU A 21 21.44 -12.36 21.77
CA GLU A 21 22.02 -12.02 20.47
C GLU A 21 21.91 -13.19 19.47
N SER A 22 20.68 -13.62 19.18
CA SER A 22 20.41 -14.79 18.34
C SER A 22 20.31 -14.47 16.85
N ILE A 23 20.12 -13.20 16.49
CA ILE A 23 20.06 -12.76 15.09
C ILE A 23 21.45 -12.26 14.66
N ILE A 24 21.99 -12.85 13.60
CA ILE A 24 23.32 -12.57 13.09
C ILE A 24 23.20 -12.27 11.59
N LEU A 25 23.60 -11.07 11.17
CA LEU A 25 23.54 -10.60 9.79
C LEU A 25 24.90 -10.16 9.27
N GLY A 26 25.11 -10.34 7.97
CA GLY A 26 26.33 -9.96 7.27
C GLY A 26 26.38 -10.56 5.87
N PHE A 27 27.59 -10.70 5.32
CA PHE A 27 27.82 -11.28 4.00
C PHE A 27 28.78 -12.48 4.11
N HIS A 28 28.52 -13.52 3.32
CA HIS A 28 29.34 -14.73 3.24
C HIS A 28 29.40 -15.48 4.57
N LEU A 29 28.26 -15.63 5.25
CA LEU A 29 28.20 -16.19 6.60
C LEU A 29 28.27 -17.72 6.65
N THR A 30 28.21 -18.44 5.52
CA THR A 30 28.08 -19.92 5.53
C THR A 30 29.05 -20.63 6.47
N LYS A 31 30.36 -20.36 6.38
CA LYS A 31 31.36 -21.00 7.26
C LYS A 31 31.29 -20.52 8.71
N PHE A 32 31.04 -19.23 8.91
CA PHE A 32 30.83 -18.64 10.23
C PHE A 32 29.65 -19.32 10.94
N MET A 33 28.51 -19.40 10.24
CA MET A 33 27.27 -20.01 10.69
C MET A 33 27.50 -21.47 11.09
N LEU A 34 28.12 -22.28 10.23
CA LEU A 34 28.37 -23.69 10.52
C LEU A 34 29.28 -23.87 11.74
N ARG A 35 30.30 -23.02 11.91
CA ARG A 35 31.16 -23.03 13.10
C ARG A 35 30.37 -22.66 14.35
N ASP A 36 29.52 -21.63 14.28
CA ASP A 36 28.69 -21.19 15.40
C ASP A 36 27.69 -22.28 15.82
N ILE A 37 27.00 -22.90 14.86
CA ILE A 37 26.06 -24.01 15.10
C ILE A 37 26.76 -25.17 15.80
N LEU A 38 27.88 -25.66 15.23
CA LEU A 38 28.60 -26.82 15.77
C LEU A 38 29.19 -26.57 17.16
N SER A 39 29.54 -25.32 17.47
CA SER A 39 30.14 -24.95 18.75
C SER A 39 29.11 -24.65 19.83
N ASN A 40 28.01 -23.98 19.46
CA ASN A 40 27.06 -23.39 20.40
C ASN A 40 25.70 -24.09 20.44
N ILE A 41 25.40 -24.97 19.49
CA ILE A 41 24.17 -25.79 19.46
C ILE A 41 24.55 -27.25 19.21
N PRO A 42 25.35 -27.87 20.09
CA PRO A 42 25.87 -29.22 19.88
C PRO A 42 24.73 -30.24 19.76
N SER A 43 24.81 -31.06 18.72
CA SER A 43 23.85 -32.11 18.39
C SER A 43 24.57 -33.28 17.73
N SER A 44 24.05 -34.50 17.89
CA SER A 44 24.53 -35.64 17.09
C SER A 44 23.99 -35.63 15.66
N THR A 45 22.84 -34.99 15.42
CA THR A 45 22.12 -35.05 14.15
C THR A 45 21.62 -33.66 13.74
N TYR A 46 22.16 -33.14 12.65
CA TYR A 46 21.73 -31.90 12.02
C TYR A 46 20.89 -32.22 10.79
N VAL A 47 19.80 -31.49 10.57
CA VAL A 47 18.89 -31.72 9.44
C VAL A 47 18.66 -30.43 8.67
N VAL A 48 19.13 -30.35 7.43
CA VAL A 48 18.82 -29.24 6.53
C VAL A 48 17.51 -29.52 5.81
N ILE A 49 16.54 -28.64 5.99
CA ILE A 49 15.27 -28.66 5.25
C ILE A 49 15.27 -27.46 4.29
N THR A 50 15.05 -27.71 3.01
CA THR A 50 15.02 -26.69 1.94
C THR A 50 14.08 -27.10 0.81
N ASP A 51 13.97 -26.31 -0.25
CA ASP A 51 13.14 -26.60 -1.41
C ASP A 51 13.96 -26.95 -2.69
N LYS A 52 13.25 -27.45 -3.70
CA LYS A 52 13.83 -27.87 -5.00
C LYS A 52 14.51 -26.74 -5.79
N ASN A 53 14.19 -25.47 -5.53
CA ASN A 53 14.82 -24.33 -6.23
C ASN A 53 16.15 -23.95 -5.57
N ILE A 54 16.21 -23.99 -4.25
CA ILE A 54 17.38 -23.58 -3.46
C ILE A 54 18.43 -24.70 -3.41
N ALA A 55 18.00 -25.96 -3.29
CA ALA A 55 18.91 -27.09 -3.10
C ALA A 55 20.02 -27.19 -4.17
N PRO A 56 19.73 -27.08 -5.48
CA PRO A 56 20.76 -27.20 -6.53
C PRO A 56 21.84 -26.10 -6.46
N ILE A 57 21.52 -24.95 -5.88
CA ILE A 57 22.41 -23.78 -5.82
C ILE A 57 23.32 -23.84 -4.59
N TYR A 58 22.77 -24.22 -3.43
CA TYR A 58 23.44 -24.00 -2.14
C TYR A 58 23.74 -25.27 -1.35
N LEU A 59 22.98 -26.36 -1.54
CA LEU A 59 23.02 -27.51 -0.63
C LEU A 59 24.36 -28.26 -0.67
N SER A 60 24.91 -28.49 -1.86
CA SER A 60 26.19 -29.17 -2.05
C SER A 60 27.35 -28.45 -1.36
N LYS A 61 27.37 -27.11 -1.45
CA LYS A 61 28.35 -26.26 -0.77
C LYS A 61 28.21 -26.35 0.75
N ILE A 62 26.98 -26.31 1.28
CA ILE A 62 26.72 -26.43 2.72
C ILE A 62 27.19 -27.77 3.26
N ILE A 63 26.90 -28.89 2.58
CA ILE A 63 27.38 -30.22 2.99
C ILE A 63 28.90 -30.25 3.04
N THR A 64 29.55 -29.77 1.98
CA THR A 64 31.01 -29.75 1.89
C THR A 64 31.65 -28.86 2.97
N ASP A 65 31.10 -27.68 3.21
CA ASP A 65 31.62 -26.76 4.22
C ASP A 65 31.32 -27.28 5.65
N PHE A 66 30.21 -27.99 5.87
CA PHE A 66 29.90 -28.63 7.16
C PHE A 66 30.96 -29.67 7.51
N GLU A 67 31.30 -30.57 6.59
CA GLU A 67 32.34 -31.60 6.80
C GLU A 67 33.70 -30.97 7.09
N LYS A 68 34.08 -29.92 6.36
CA LYS A 68 35.34 -29.20 6.57
C LYS A 68 35.40 -28.53 7.93
N VAL A 69 34.33 -27.84 8.34
CA VAL A 69 34.27 -27.16 9.64
C VAL A 69 34.25 -28.18 10.78
N ALA A 70 33.47 -29.26 10.67
CA ALA A 70 33.44 -30.33 11.66
C ALA A 70 34.79 -31.03 11.81
N SER A 71 35.53 -31.23 10.71
CA SER A 71 36.90 -31.74 10.72
C SER A 71 37.84 -30.80 11.46
N LYS A 72 37.79 -29.50 11.14
CA LYS A 72 38.63 -28.47 11.77
C LYS A 72 38.38 -28.33 13.28
N LEU A 73 37.17 -28.61 13.74
CA LEU A 73 36.79 -28.63 15.15
C LEU A 73 37.04 -29.99 15.86
N ASN A 74 37.64 -30.98 15.18
CA ASN A 74 37.88 -32.33 15.71
C ASN A 74 36.62 -33.07 16.19
N LEU A 75 35.45 -32.77 15.61
CA LEU A 75 34.16 -33.35 16.03
C LEU A 75 33.87 -34.71 15.36
N ILE A 76 34.42 -34.93 14.16
CA ILE A 76 34.15 -36.14 13.35
C ILE A 76 34.69 -37.43 14.01
N ASN A 77 35.79 -37.32 14.77
CA ASN A 77 36.42 -38.47 15.43
C ASN A 77 35.88 -38.74 16.85
N THR A 78 35.15 -37.79 17.45
CA THR A 78 34.76 -37.80 18.87
C THR A 78 33.26 -37.98 19.08
N THR A 79 32.45 -37.66 18.07
CA THR A 79 30.99 -37.75 18.11
C THR A 79 30.47 -38.36 16.81
N LYS A 80 29.40 -39.17 16.88
CA LYS A 80 28.73 -39.74 15.69
C LYS A 80 27.86 -38.69 14.99
N LEU A 81 28.50 -37.58 14.62
CA LEU A 81 27.93 -36.41 13.99
C LEU A 81 27.44 -36.77 12.58
N ARG A 82 26.20 -36.40 12.25
CA ARG A 82 25.68 -36.55 10.88
C ARG A 82 24.87 -35.34 10.44
N LEU A 83 24.95 -35.06 9.14
CA LEU A 83 24.12 -34.08 8.44
C LEU A 83 23.15 -34.82 7.53
N ILE A 84 21.85 -34.61 7.73
CA ILE A 84 20.77 -35.15 6.91
C ILE A 84 20.18 -33.99 6.11
N THR A 85 19.72 -34.27 4.89
CA THR A 85 19.05 -33.27 4.04
C THR A 85 17.66 -33.76 3.65
N TYR A 86 16.71 -32.84 3.58
CA TYR A 86 15.34 -33.09 3.10
C TYR A 86 14.90 -31.94 2.20
N ILE A 87 14.35 -32.27 1.04
CA ILE A 87 14.01 -31.31 -0.02
C ILE A 87 12.52 -31.42 -0.32
N ILE A 88 11.78 -30.32 -0.16
CA ILE A 88 10.35 -30.23 -0.45
C ILE A 88 10.07 -29.49 -1.77
N SER A 89 8.82 -29.53 -2.24
CA SER A 89 8.38 -28.68 -3.35
C SER A 89 8.34 -27.19 -2.91
N PRO A 90 8.65 -26.23 -3.80
CA PRO A 90 8.59 -24.81 -3.48
C PRO A 90 7.14 -24.29 -3.44
N GLY A 91 6.95 -23.12 -2.79
CA GLY A 91 5.70 -22.37 -2.80
C GLY A 91 4.74 -22.67 -1.63
N GLU A 92 3.71 -21.83 -1.48
CA GLU A 92 2.80 -21.82 -0.32
C GLU A 92 2.06 -23.17 -0.13
N GLN A 93 1.82 -23.94 -1.19
CA GLN A 93 1.16 -25.25 -1.13
C GLN A 93 1.88 -26.25 -0.21
N SER A 94 3.19 -26.09 -0.02
CA SER A 94 3.98 -26.93 0.88
C SER A 94 3.76 -26.62 2.37
N LYS A 95 3.15 -25.48 2.72
CA LYS A 95 2.71 -25.19 4.10
C LYS A 95 1.41 -25.95 4.40
N SER A 96 1.48 -27.27 4.38
CA SER A 96 0.34 -28.15 4.58
C SER A 96 0.56 -29.15 5.70
N ARG A 97 -0.53 -29.74 6.19
CA ARG A 97 -0.47 -30.86 7.15
C ARG A 97 0.26 -32.07 6.58
N ASP A 98 0.08 -32.32 5.29
CA ASP A 98 0.65 -33.47 4.60
C ASP A 98 2.17 -33.35 4.52
N THR A 99 2.68 -32.20 4.04
CA THR A 99 4.12 -31.97 3.96
C THR A 99 4.78 -31.97 5.35
N LYS A 100 4.07 -31.47 6.38
CA LYS A 100 4.54 -31.59 7.77
C LYS A 100 4.70 -33.06 8.19
N ALA A 101 3.69 -33.89 7.93
CA ALA A 101 3.73 -35.32 8.26
C ALA A 101 4.84 -36.05 7.50
N GLU A 102 5.00 -35.78 6.20
CA GLU A 102 6.08 -36.34 5.37
C GLU A 102 7.47 -36.05 5.94
N ILE A 103 7.72 -34.81 6.37
CA ILE A 103 8.98 -34.44 7.02
C ILE A 103 9.14 -35.24 8.33
N GLU A 104 8.13 -35.22 9.21
CA GLU A 104 8.20 -35.89 10.51
C GLU A 104 8.46 -37.40 10.38
N ASP A 105 7.75 -38.08 9.48
CA ASP A 105 7.93 -39.51 9.19
C ASP A 105 9.32 -39.81 8.61
N PHE A 106 9.83 -38.94 7.73
CA PHE A 106 11.19 -39.06 7.24
C PHE A 106 12.22 -38.94 8.38
N LEU A 107 12.08 -37.96 9.28
CA LEU A 107 12.98 -37.82 10.43
C LEU A 107 12.96 -39.06 11.34
N LEU A 108 11.77 -39.61 11.60
CA LEU A 108 11.63 -40.86 12.36
C LEU A 108 12.30 -42.04 11.64
N SER A 109 12.16 -42.14 10.31
CA SER A 109 12.80 -43.19 9.49
C SER A 109 14.33 -43.15 9.55
N LYS A 110 14.92 -41.97 9.82
CA LYS A 110 16.36 -41.79 10.00
C LYS A 110 16.81 -41.90 11.45
N ALA A 111 15.91 -42.26 12.37
CA ALA A 111 16.16 -42.32 13.81
C ALA A 111 16.68 -40.97 14.36
N CYS A 112 16.09 -39.85 13.92
CA CYS A 112 16.34 -38.55 14.54
C CYS A 112 15.76 -38.51 15.96
N GLY A 113 16.57 -38.09 16.94
CA GLY A 113 16.19 -38.04 18.36
C GLY A 113 15.85 -36.63 18.85
N ARG A 114 15.67 -36.45 20.17
CA ARG A 114 15.39 -35.15 20.81
C ARG A 114 16.54 -34.15 20.74
N ASP A 115 17.75 -34.63 20.48
CA ASP A 115 18.94 -33.78 20.32
C ASP A 115 19.06 -33.22 18.89
N THR A 116 18.21 -33.64 17.95
CA THR A 116 18.24 -33.19 16.54
C THR A 116 18.17 -31.67 16.45
N CYS A 117 19.03 -31.07 15.62
CA CYS A 117 18.96 -29.63 15.31
C CYS A 117 18.51 -29.44 13.85
N ILE A 118 17.36 -28.77 13.65
CA ILE A 118 16.81 -28.48 12.32
C ILE A 118 17.39 -27.16 11.79
N LEU A 119 17.83 -27.16 10.54
CA LEU A 119 18.34 -25.99 9.80
C LEU A 119 17.34 -25.64 8.71
N ALA A 120 16.50 -24.64 8.96
CA ALA A 120 15.49 -24.18 8.01
C ALA A 120 16.14 -23.24 6.98
N MET A 121 16.48 -23.76 5.79
CA MET A 121 17.12 -22.97 4.73
C MET A 121 16.13 -22.66 3.62
N GLY A 122 15.57 -21.45 3.65
CA GLY A 122 14.63 -20.99 2.63
C GLY A 122 13.96 -19.67 2.95
N GLY A 123 12.89 -19.37 2.21
CA GLY A 123 11.98 -18.25 2.52
C GLY A 123 11.01 -18.57 3.65
N GLY A 124 9.96 -17.74 3.80
CA GLY A 124 8.96 -17.90 4.85
C GLY A 124 8.22 -19.24 4.84
N VAL A 125 8.00 -19.84 3.66
CA VAL A 125 7.41 -21.19 3.53
C VAL A 125 8.23 -22.24 4.29
N ILE A 126 9.54 -22.29 4.02
CA ILE A 126 10.44 -23.22 4.70
C ILE A 126 10.56 -22.87 6.19
N GLY A 127 10.70 -21.58 6.51
CA GLY A 127 10.83 -21.11 7.89
C GLY A 127 9.64 -21.50 8.76
N ASP A 128 8.42 -21.28 8.29
CA ASP A 128 7.19 -21.63 9.01
C ASP A 128 7.04 -23.14 9.17
N LEU A 129 7.20 -23.90 8.07
CA LEU A 129 6.98 -25.34 8.07
C LEU A 129 8.04 -26.08 8.88
N ALA A 130 9.33 -25.83 8.63
CA ALA A 130 10.43 -26.47 9.35
C ALA A 130 10.46 -26.05 10.83
N GLY A 131 10.12 -24.80 11.12
CA GLY A 131 9.95 -24.33 12.49
C GLY A 131 8.79 -25.03 13.20
N PHE A 132 7.67 -25.30 12.51
CA PHE A 132 6.53 -25.98 13.13
C PHE A 132 6.80 -27.48 13.32
N VAL A 133 7.49 -28.12 12.37
CA VAL A 133 8.06 -29.46 12.57
C VAL A 133 8.98 -29.47 13.79
N ALA A 134 9.89 -28.50 13.93
CA ALA A 134 10.78 -28.42 15.09
C ALA A 134 10.03 -28.23 16.42
N ALA A 135 8.93 -27.47 16.40
CA ALA A 135 8.10 -27.25 17.58
C ALA A 135 7.39 -28.52 18.06
N THR A 136 7.01 -29.42 17.15
CA THR A 136 6.20 -30.61 17.47
C THR A 136 6.97 -31.92 17.47
N PHE A 137 8.07 -32.02 16.73
CA PHE A 137 8.87 -33.23 16.64
C PHE A 137 9.43 -33.59 18.02
N MET A 138 9.04 -34.77 18.53
CA MET A 138 9.32 -35.21 19.89
C MET A 138 9.00 -34.16 21.00
N ARG A 139 7.95 -33.35 20.78
CA ARG A 139 7.50 -32.25 21.65
C ARG A 139 8.47 -31.06 21.75
N GLY A 140 9.31 -30.87 20.73
CA GLY A 140 10.19 -29.73 20.62
C GLY A 140 11.67 -30.13 20.51
N VAL A 141 12.31 -29.66 19.45
CA VAL A 141 13.75 -29.78 19.19
C VAL A 141 14.35 -28.42 18.81
N PRO A 142 15.66 -28.20 19.02
CA PRO A 142 16.30 -26.97 18.59
C PRO A 142 16.23 -26.82 17.07
N TYR A 143 16.09 -25.58 16.61
CA TYR A 143 16.23 -25.25 15.20
C TYR A 143 16.85 -23.86 15.01
N VAL A 144 17.35 -23.62 13.80
CA VAL A 144 17.88 -22.33 13.36
C VAL A 144 17.23 -21.92 12.04
N GLN A 145 17.13 -20.61 11.82
CA GLN A 145 16.64 -20.03 10.57
C GLN A 145 17.82 -19.59 9.70
N ILE A 146 17.79 -19.93 8.42
CA ILE A 146 18.74 -19.51 7.39
C ILE A 146 17.90 -18.87 6.26
N PRO A 147 17.41 -17.63 6.45
CA PRO A 147 16.53 -16.97 5.49
C PRO A 147 17.24 -16.70 4.16
N THR A 148 16.64 -17.14 3.05
CA THR A 148 17.19 -16.96 1.69
C THR A 148 16.42 -15.96 0.84
N THR A 149 15.29 -15.44 1.31
CA THR A 149 14.51 -14.38 0.66
C THR A 149 14.57 -13.11 1.48
N LEU A 150 14.45 -11.95 0.83
CA LEU A 150 14.43 -10.66 1.54
C LEU A 150 13.31 -10.63 2.60
N LEU A 151 12.11 -11.09 2.23
CA LEU A 151 10.96 -11.21 3.14
C LEU A 151 11.32 -11.98 4.42
N ALA A 152 12.00 -13.12 4.28
CA ALA A 152 12.37 -13.93 5.43
C ALA A 152 13.47 -13.28 6.28
N MET A 153 14.40 -12.55 5.67
CA MET A 153 15.46 -11.84 6.39
C MET A 153 14.92 -10.71 7.27
N VAL A 154 13.88 -10.02 6.81
CA VAL A 154 13.35 -8.81 7.48
C VAL A 154 12.12 -9.09 8.32
N ASP A 155 11.38 -10.16 8.03
CA ASP A 155 10.13 -10.48 8.69
C ASP A 155 10.04 -11.96 9.11
N SER A 156 9.77 -12.90 8.21
CA SER A 156 9.21 -14.21 8.61
C SER A 156 10.12 -15.07 9.49
N SER A 157 11.45 -14.97 9.36
CA SER A 157 12.37 -15.77 10.19
C SER A 157 12.41 -15.30 11.65
N ILE A 158 11.95 -14.07 11.94
CA ILE A 158 12.10 -13.41 13.24
C ILE A 158 10.81 -13.54 14.06
N GLY A 159 10.99 -14.01 15.30
CA GLY A 159 9.97 -14.00 16.35
C GLY A 159 9.12 -15.25 16.48
N GLY A 160 9.52 -16.36 15.85
CA GLY A 160 9.11 -17.71 16.22
C GLY A 160 7.66 -18.09 15.90
N LYS A 161 6.94 -17.33 15.08
CA LYS A 161 5.64 -17.79 14.55
C LYS A 161 5.92 -18.88 13.52
N THR A 162 5.33 -20.05 13.71
CA THR A 162 5.48 -21.20 12.81
C THR A 162 4.10 -21.79 12.58
N ALA A 163 3.77 -22.16 11.34
CA ALA A 163 2.41 -22.58 11.01
C ALA A 163 2.31 -23.36 9.70
N VAL A 164 1.15 -23.98 9.51
CA VAL A 164 0.67 -24.49 8.22
C VAL A 164 -0.69 -23.89 7.89
N ASP A 165 -1.00 -23.89 6.61
CA ASP A 165 -2.29 -23.45 6.08
C ASP A 165 -3.31 -24.59 6.13
N THR A 166 -4.58 -24.21 6.00
CA THR A 166 -5.70 -25.14 5.86
C THR A 166 -6.62 -24.63 4.75
N PRO A 167 -7.56 -25.45 4.24
CA PRO A 167 -8.58 -24.96 3.31
C PRO A 167 -9.42 -23.78 3.82
N HIS A 168 -9.42 -23.53 5.14
CA HIS A 168 -10.14 -22.42 5.77
C HIS A 168 -9.33 -21.13 5.90
N GLY A 169 -8.03 -21.14 5.56
CA GLY A 169 -7.19 -19.93 5.57
C GLY A 169 -5.74 -20.19 5.96
N LYS A 170 -4.98 -19.09 5.94
CA LYS A 170 -3.53 -19.07 6.15
C LYS A 170 -3.14 -19.11 7.63
N ASN A 171 -2.07 -19.83 7.94
CA ASN A 171 -1.41 -19.85 9.24
C ASN A 171 -2.37 -20.10 10.44
N LEU A 172 -3.41 -20.91 10.23
CA LEU A 172 -4.45 -21.14 11.23
C LEU A 172 -4.04 -22.18 12.28
N ILE A 173 -3.13 -23.09 11.92
CA ILE A 173 -2.60 -24.13 12.82
C ILE A 173 -1.09 -23.96 12.91
N GLY A 174 -0.57 -23.77 14.12
CA GLY A 174 0.85 -23.48 14.32
C GLY A 174 1.27 -23.45 15.78
N SER A 175 2.51 -22.98 16.02
CA SER A 175 3.09 -22.80 17.34
C SER A 175 4.00 -21.57 17.38
N PHE A 176 4.12 -20.97 18.57
CA PHE A 176 5.22 -20.06 18.88
C PHE A 176 6.44 -20.88 19.32
N TRP A 177 7.47 -20.94 18.47
CA TRP A 177 8.71 -21.69 18.70
C TRP A 177 9.92 -20.86 18.24
N GLN A 178 10.68 -20.33 19.20
CA GLN A 178 11.81 -19.45 18.89
C GLN A 178 13.01 -20.24 18.35
N PRO A 179 13.62 -19.81 17.24
CA PRO A 179 14.86 -20.40 16.76
C PRO A 179 16.00 -20.09 17.74
N LYS A 180 16.98 -21.00 17.83
CA LYS A 180 18.20 -20.76 18.63
C LYS A 180 19.09 -19.69 18.00
N ARG A 181 19.09 -19.60 16.67
CA ARG A 181 19.84 -18.63 15.87
C ARG A 181 19.09 -18.29 14.58
N ILE A 182 19.28 -17.08 14.09
CA ILE A 182 18.80 -16.59 12.80
C ILE A 182 20.01 -16.04 12.04
N TYR A 183 20.40 -16.69 10.95
CA TYR A 183 21.58 -16.32 10.14
C TYR A 183 21.17 -15.63 8.84
N ILE A 184 21.20 -14.31 8.84
CA ILE A 184 20.83 -13.47 7.70
C ILE A 184 22.08 -13.21 6.84
N ASP A 185 22.36 -14.11 5.90
CA ASP A 185 23.43 -13.94 4.91
C ASP A 185 22.89 -13.24 3.66
N LEU A 186 23.26 -11.97 3.47
CA LEU A 186 22.80 -11.16 2.35
C LEU A 186 23.26 -11.71 0.99
N MET A 187 24.20 -12.65 0.97
CA MET A 187 24.63 -13.33 -0.27
C MET A 187 23.56 -14.19 -0.92
N PHE A 188 22.53 -14.60 -0.18
CA PHE A 188 21.39 -15.31 -0.78
C PHE A 188 20.59 -14.42 -1.75
N LEU A 189 20.61 -13.09 -1.55
CA LEU A 189 19.87 -12.16 -2.41
C LEU A 189 20.42 -12.12 -3.85
N GLU A 190 21.67 -12.50 -4.10
CA GLU A 190 22.28 -12.45 -5.44
C GLU A 190 21.69 -13.44 -6.45
N THR A 191 21.01 -14.48 -5.97
CA THR A 191 20.32 -15.45 -6.83
C THR A 191 18.80 -15.36 -6.68
N LEU A 192 18.32 -14.46 -5.82
CA LEU A 192 16.90 -14.26 -5.60
C LEU A 192 16.28 -13.62 -6.85
N PRO A 193 15.21 -14.21 -7.42
CA PRO A 193 14.49 -13.58 -8.51
C PRO A 193 14.02 -12.18 -8.13
N GLU A 194 14.07 -11.25 -9.08
CA GLU A 194 13.72 -9.84 -8.83
C GLU A 194 12.31 -9.68 -8.24
N ARG A 195 11.33 -10.45 -8.75
CA ARG A 195 9.97 -10.45 -8.20
C ARG A 195 9.93 -10.81 -6.71
N GLU A 196 10.74 -11.76 -6.26
CA GLU A 196 10.81 -12.15 -4.84
C GLU A 196 11.58 -11.13 -3.98
N PHE A 197 12.52 -10.40 -4.58
CA PHE A 197 13.14 -9.25 -3.92
C PHE A 197 12.11 -8.13 -3.71
N ASN A 198 11.37 -7.75 -4.76
CA ASN A 198 10.33 -6.73 -4.69
C ASN A 198 9.23 -7.14 -3.69
N ASN A 199 8.80 -8.41 -3.72
CA ASN A 199 7.90 -9.02 -2.75
C ASN A 199 8.36 -8.78 -1.29
N GLY A 200 9.64 -8.99 -0.99
CA GLY A 200 10.20 -8.71 0.34
C GLY A 200 10.30 -7.23 0.70
N MET A 201 10.44 -6.33 -0.28
CA MET A 201 10.48 -4.89 -0.03
C MET A 201 9.16 -4.36 0.55
N ALA A 202 8.04 -5.03 0.32
CA ALA A 202 6.76 -4.65 0.94
C ALA A 202 6.85 -4.68 2.47
N GLU A 203 7.49 -5.71 3.04
CA GLU A 203 7.66 -5.84 4.49
C GLU A 203 8.68 -4.84 5.06
N VAL A 204 9.70 -4.50 4.28
CA VAL A 204 10.66 -3.44 4.63
C VAL A 204 9.96 -2.08 4.71
N ILE A 205 9.18 -1.74 3.68
CA ILE A 205 8.43 -0.48 3.60
C ILE A 205 7.38 -0.41 4.71
N LYS A 206 6.63 -1.50 4.94
CA LYS A 206 5.69 -1.62 6.07
C LYS A 206 6.37 -1.30 7.39
N THR A 207 7.52 -1.92 7.64
CA THR A 207 8.27 -1.74 8.88
C THR A 207 8.69 -0.28 9.06
N ALA A 208 9.25 0.35 8.02
CA ALA A 208 9.63 1.76 8.08
C ALA A 208 8.40 2.67 8.30
N ALA A 209 7.30 2.42 7.59
CA ALA A 209 6.07 3.20 7.66
C ALA A 209 5.44 3.22 9.07
N ILE A 210 5.61 2.18 9.88
CA ILE A 210 5.08 2.11 11.26
C ILE A 210 6.10 2.51 12.34
N SER A 211 7.38 2.66 12.01
CA SER A 211 8.45 2.76 13.01
C SER A 211 9.34 3.99 12.92
N SER A 212 9.67 4.48 11.72
CA SER A 212 10.70 5.49 11.53
C SER A 212 10.57 6.22 10.19
N GLU A 213 10.31 7.53 10.24
CA GLU A 213 10.27 8.37 9.04
C GLU A 213 11.66 8.47 8.39
N SER A 214 12.73 8.53 9.18
CA SER A 214 14.08 8.58 8.64
C SER A 214 14.44 7.33 7.83
N ASP A 215 14.01 6.15 8.28
CA ASP A 215 14.23 4.91 7.52
C ASP A 215 13.35 4.88 6.28
N PHE A 216 12.12 5.40 6.36
CA PHE A 216 11.26 5.54 5.20
C PHE A 216 11.89 6.45 4.12
N ILE A 217 12.48 7.58 4.52
CA ILE A 217 13.22 8.48 3.63
C ILE A 217 14.45 7.79 3.02
N ASN A 218 15.13 6.93 3.79
CA ASN A 218 16.23 6.12 3.25
C ASN A 218 15.76 5.16 2.15
N LEU A 219 14.53 4.63 2.26
CA LEU A 219 13.93 3.78 1.21
C LEU A 219 13.56 4.59 -0.03
N GLU A 220 12.98 5.78 0.13
CA GLU A 220 12.64 6.70 -0.97
C GLU A 220 13.88 7.11 -1.77
N ASN A 221 14.96 7.49 -1.07
CA ASN A 221 16.19 7.94 -1.72
C ASN A 221 17.12 6.79 -2.15
N GLY A 222 16.94 5.60 -1.57
CA GLY A 222 17.84 4.47 -1.68
C GLY A 222 17.53 3.51 -2.83
N VAL A 223 16.44 3.70 -3.58
CA VAL A 223 15.91 2.75 -4.58
C VAL A 223 17.01 2.20 -5.51
N SER A 224 17.74 3.10 -6.18
CA SER A 224 18.80 2.71 -7.12
C SER A 224 19.94 1.98 -6.43
N SER A 225 20.43 2.49 -5.30
CA SER A 225 21.57 1.91 -4.58
C SER A 225 21.23 0.54 -3.97
N ILE A 226 20.01 0.37 -3.44
CA ILE A 226 19.55 -0.90 -2.88
C ILE A 226 19.45 -1.96 -3.97
N ARG A 227 18.90 -1.60 -5.14
CA ARG A 227 18.83 -2.49 -6.30
C ARG A 227 20.22 -2.80 -6.86
N GLU A 228 21.11 -1.82 -6.92
CA GLU A 228 22.51 -1.99 -7.32
C GLU A 228 23.22 -3.02 -6.43
N ALA A 229 22.98 -2.99 -5.12
CA ALA A 229 23.61 -3.91 -4.17
C ALA A 229 23.29 -5.40 -4.45
N VAL A 230 22.18 -5.67 -5.15
CA VAL A 230 21.67 -7.03 -5.41
C VAL A 230 21.84 -7.43 -6.88
N PHE A 231 21.53 -6.54 -7.83
CA PHE A 231 21.36 -6.89 -9.24
C PHE A 231 22.51 -6.46 -10.18
N SER A 232 23.56 -5.81 -9.68
CA SER A 232 24.65 -5.32 -10.54
C SER A 232 25.43 -6.43 -11.25
N SER A 233 25.62 -6.28 -12.57
CA SER A 233 26.51 -7.11 -13.41
C SER A 233 27.45 -6.24 -14.27
N PRO A 234 28.73 -6.61 -14.47
CA PRO A 234 29.38 -7.83 -14.00
C PRO A 234 29.62 -7.85 -12.48
N LYS A 235 29.50 -9.06 -11.91
CA LYS A 235 29.56 -9.34 -10.48
C LYS A 235 30.98 -9.11 -9.96
N ARG A 236 31.12 -8.13 -9.05
CA ARG A 236 32.15 -8.02 -8.01
C ARG A 236 33.60 -8.28 -8.48
N ASN A 237 34.38 -7.21 -8.64
CA ASN A 237 35.80 -7.29 -8.99
C ASN A 237 36.68 -7.95 -7.89
N ILE A 238 36.13 -8.18 -6.70
CA ILE A 238 36.86 -8.68 -5.51
C ILE A 238 36.18 -9.95 -5.00
N GLN A 239 36.95 -11.03 -4.84
CA GLN A 239 36.48 -12.27 -4.22
C GLN A 239 36.02 -11.99 -2.77
N TYR A 240 34.83 -12.47 -2.39
CA TYR A 240 34.20 -12.22 -1.09
C TYR A 240 33.92 -10.73 -0.78
N GLN A 241 33.71 -9.89 -1.80
CA GLN A 241 33.31 -8.50 -1.60
C GLN A 241 32.13 -8.38 -0.62
N GLY A 242 32.24 -7.46 0.35
CA GLY A 242 31.24 -7.22 1.39
C GLY A 242 31.43 -8.03 2.67
N ALA A 243 32.26 -9.09 2.66
CA ALA A 243 32.51 -9.93 3.85
C ALA A 243 33.10 -9.11 5.02
N ILE A 244 33.96 -8.14 4.73
CA ILE A 244 34.53 -7.19 5.70
C ILE A 244 34.27 -5.74 5.24
N LEU A 245 34.23 -4.79 6.19
CA LEU A 245 33.97 -3.37 5.90
C LEU A 245 34.88 -2.81 4.80
N ALA A 246 36.17 -3.17 4.78
CA ALA A 246 37.13 -2.70 3.78
C ALA A 246 36.77 -3.06 2.33
N THR A 247 35.94 -4.08 2.12
CA THR A 247 35.48 -4.53 0.79
C THR A 247 34.00 -4.23 0.55
N ARG A 248 33.29 -3.64 1.52
CA ARG A 248 31.85 -3.39 1.44
C ARG A 248 31.59 -2.10 0.66
N THR A 249 30.74 -2.17 -0.37
CA THR A 249 30.36 -0.98 -1.13
C THR A 249 29.38 -0.10 -0.33
N PRO A 250 29.20 1.19 -0.69
CA PRO A 250 28.15 2.03 -0.11
C PRO A 250 26.76 1.41 -0.26
N SER A 251 26.46 0.86 -1.45
CA SER A 251 25.19 0.18 -1.77
C SER A 251 24.97 -1.06 -0.88
N GLN A 252 26.00 -1.89 -0.67
CA GLN A 252 25.95 -3.01 0.27
C GLN A 252 25.76 -2.57 1.73
N SER A 253 26.39 -1.46 2.12
CA SER A 253 26.24 -0.91 3.47
C SER A 253 24.81 -0.39 3.71
N LEU A 254 24.21 0.26 2.71
CA LEU A 254 22.82 0.70 2.76
C LEU A 254 21.85 -0.50 2.85
N LEU A 255 22.03 -1.53 2.01
CA LEU A 255 21.21 -2.74 2.03
C LEU A 255 21.29 -3.44 3.41
N LEU A 256 22.49 -3.61 3.96
CA LEU A 256 22.70 -4.17 5.28
C LEU A 256 22.00 -3.34 6.36
N SER A 257 22.10 -2.00 6.28
CA SER A 257 21.43 -1.11 7.22
C SER A 257 19.92 -1.24 7.17
N VAL A 258 19.33 -1.30 5.97
CA VAL A 258 17.88 -1.45 5.78
C VAL A 258 17.36 -2.75 6.37
N ILE A 259 18.01 -3.88 6.05
CA ILE A 259 17.65 -5.20 6.58
C ILE A 259 17.83 -5.23 8.11
N MET A 260 18.95 -4.69 8.61
CA MET A 260 19.23 -4.59 10.03
C MET A 260 18.15 -3.81 10.78
N THR A 261 17.76 -2.64 10.26
CA THR A 261 16.77 -1.79 10.94
C THR A 261 15.41 -2.47 11.02
N SER A 262 14.97 -3.10 9.93
CA SER A 262 13.71 -3.87 9.95
C SER A 262 13.77 -5.05 10.93
N ALA A 263 14.86 -5.83 10.90
CA ALA A 263 15.07 -6.93 11.83
C ALA A 263 15.11 -6.47 13.29
N LYS A 264 15.78 -5.35 13.59
CA LYS A 264 15.85 -4.74 14.92
C LYS A 264 14.47 -4.33 15.43
N PHE A 265 13.69 -3.63 14.60
CA PHE A 265 12.35 -3.20 14.99
C PHE A 265 11.44 -4.40 15.28
N LYS A 266 11.46 -5.42 14.41
CA LYS A 266 10.68 -6.64 14.65
C LYS A 266 11.14 -7.37 15.92
N ALA A 267 12.45 -7.49 16.12
CA ALA A 267 13.02 -8.10 17.32
C ALA A 267 12.60 -7.37 18.61
N ASP A 268 12.62 -6.04 18.60
CA ASP A 268 12.19 -5.21 19.74
C ASP A 268 10.70 -5.39 20.04
N VAL A 269 9.84 -5.32 19.02
CA VAL A 269 8.39 -5.56 19.16
C VAL A 269 8.10 -6.96 19.69
N VAL A 270 8.78 -7.99 19.19
CA VAL A 270 8.62 -9.38 19.65
C VAL A 270 9.12 -9.54 21.09
N THR A 271 10.20 -8.87 21.46
CA THR A 271 10.74 -8.93 22.82
C THR A 271 9.74 -8.39 23.84
N HIS A 272 9.00 -7.35 23.46
CA HIS A 272 7.96 -6.75 24.31
C HIS A 272 6.60 -7.46 24.24
N ASP A 273 6.31 -8.17 23.14
CA ASP A 273 5.02 -8.84 22.95
C ASP A 273 5.15 -10.15 22.12
N GLU A 274 5.80 -11.16 22.72
CA GLU A 274 6.08 -12.42 22.02
C GLU A 274 4.82 -13.11 21.52
N ARG A 275 3.71 -13.06 22.27
CA ARG A 275 2.49 -13.82 21.98
C ARG A 275 1.37 -13.00 21.32
N GLU A 276 1.70 -11.82 20.79
CA GLU A 276 0.76 -10.97 20.04
C GLU A 276 -0.52 -10.62 20.83
N SER A 277 -0.33 -10.07 22.02
CA SER A 277 -1.39 -9.57 22.90
C SER A 277 -1.73 -8.09 22.68
N GLY A 278 -0.89 -7.34 21.96
CA GLY A 278 -1.10 -5.92 21.69
C GLY A 278 -0.12 -5.33 20.67
N LEU A 279 1.08 -4.95 21.13
CA LEU A 279 2.09 -4.22 20.35
C LEU A 279 2.48 -4.94 19.05
N ARG A 280 2.60 -6.28 19.08
CA ARG A 280 2.98 -7.07 17.90
C ARG A 280 1.92 -7.01 16.80
N GLY A 281 0.69 -6.63 17.14
CA GLY A 281 -0.37 -6.35 16.18
C GLY A 281 -0.01 -5.26 15.17
N LEU A 282 0.89 -4.31 15.51
CA LEU A 282 1.35 -3.26 14.59
C LEU A 282 2.08 -3.80 13.35
N LEU A 283 2.73 -4.97 13.47
CA LEU A 283 3.41 -5.62 12.35
C LEU A 283 2.44 -6.10 11.26
N ASN A 284 1.13 -6.00 11.49
CA ASN A 284 0.08 -6.32 10.53
C ASN A 284 -0.45 -5.09 9.78
N PHE A 285 0.29 -3.98 9.73
CA PHE A 285 -0.06 -2.86 8.84
C PHE A 285 -0.12 -3.35 7.39
N GLY A 286 -1.22 -3.02 6.70
CA GLY A 286 -1.54 -3.49 5.35
C GLY A 286 -2.02 -4.94 5.28
N HIS A 287 -1.95 -5.72 6.36
CA HIS A 287 -2.25 -7.16 6.33
C HIS A 287 -3.73 -7.48 6.54
N THR A 288 -4.53 -6.57 7.10
CA THR A 288 -5.96 -6.85 7.30
C THR A 288 -6.67 -6.95 5.95
N ILE A 289 -6.41 -5.97 5.08
CA ILE A 289 -6.91 -5.99 3.71
C ILE A 289 -6.00 -6.85 2.82
N GLY A 290 -4.69 -6.80 3.02
CA GLY A 290 -3.72 -7.59 2.26
C GLY A 290 -3.98 -9.10 2.33
N HIS A 291 -4.22 -9.66 3.52
CA HIS A 291 -4.55 -11.09 3.64
C HIS A 291 -5.91 -11.44 3.01
N ALA A 292 -6.89 -10.52 3.06
CA ALA A 292 -8.18 -10.75 2.41
C ALA A 292 -8.03 -10.83 0.88
N ILE A 293 -7.18 -9.98 0.30
CA ILE A 293 -6.82 -10.03 -1.12
C ILE A 293 -6.03 -11.31 -1.42
N GLU A 294 -5.01 -11.61 -0.61
CA GLU A 294 -4.15 -12.79 -0.79
C GLU A 294 -4.95 -14.09 -0.78
N ALA A 295 -5.93 -14.23 0.12
CA ALA A 295 -6.78 -15.41 0.20
C ALA A 295 -7.60 -15.68 -1.09
N ILE A 296 -7.82 -14.67 -1.93
CA ILE A 296 -8.52 -14.79 -3.23
C ILE A 296 -7.52 -14.99 -4.38
N LEU A 297 -6.42 -14.21 -4.37
CA LEU A 297 -5.51 -14.08 -5.52
C LEU A 297 -4.26 -14.95 -5.44
N SER A 298 -4.03 -15.64 -4.32
CA SER A 298 -2.99 -16.65 -4.21
C SER A 298 -3.32 -17.86 -5.10
N PRO A 299 -2.33 -18.54 -5.69
CA PRO A 299 -0.88 -18.27 -5.61
C PRO A 299 -0.34 -17.31 -6.68
N GLU A 300 -1.17 -16.75 -7.56
CA GLU A 300 -0.73 -15.93 -8.69
C GLU A 300 -0.13 -14.60 -8.24
N LEU A 301 -0.73 -13.98 -7.20
CA LEU A 301 -0.19 -12.80 -6.52
C LEU A 301 0.53 -13.22 -5.23
N LEU A 302 1.76 -12.74 -5.05
CA LEU A 302 2.59 -13.03 -3.88
C LEU A 302 2.12 -12.26 -2.64
N HIS A 303 2.59 -12.67 -1.47
CA HIS A 303 2.20 -12.08 -0.19
C HIS A 303 2.46 -10.56 -0.12
N GLY A 304 3.69 -10.13 -0.39
CA GLY A 304 4.10 -8.72 -0.35
C GLY A 304 3.40 -7.87 -1.41
N GLU A 305 3.05 -8.45 -2.56
CA GLU A 305 2.22 -7.80 -3.59
C GLU A 305 0.78 -7.57 -3.11
N CYS A 306 0.23 -8.48 -2.29
CA CYS A 306 -1.07 -8.28 -1.65
C CYS A 306 -0.98 -7.26 -0.50
N VAL A 307 0.08 -7.34 0.31
CA VAL A 307 0.35 -6.41 1.43
C VAL A 307 0.56 -4.99 0.93
N SER A 308 1.22 -4.77 -0.22
CA SER A 308 1.41 -3.43 -0.78
C SER A 308 0.08 -2.76 -1.16
N ILE A 309 -0.84 -3.50 -1.77
CA ILE A 309 -2.21 -3.01 -2.06
C ILE A 309 -2.96 -2.76 -0.74
N GLY A 310 -2.84 -3.70 0.21
CA GLY A 310 -3.44 -3.58 1.54
C GLY A 310 -2.97 -2.35 2.31
N MET A 311 -1.66 -2.03 2.26
CA MET A 311 -1.08 -0.84 2.90
C MET A 311 -1.70 0.45 2.37
N ILE A 312 -1.94 0.54 1.05
CA ILE A 312 -2.61 1.70 0.45
C ILE A 312 -4.06 1.79 0.93
N LYS A 313 -4.80 0.69 0.97
CA LYS A 313 -6.19 0.70 1.47
C LYS A 313 -6.30 1.01 2.95
N GLU A 314 -5.40 0.52 3.78
CA GLU A 314 -5.36 0.87 5.20
C GLU A 314 -4.92 2.33 5.42
N ALA A 315 -4.03 2.87 4.59
CA ALA A 315 -3.66 4.28 4.62
C ALA A 315 -4.80 5.21 4.15
N GLU A 316 -5.57 4.82 3.12
CA GLU A 316 -6.80 5.51 2.71
C GLU A 316 -7.86 5.49 3.81
N ILE A 317 -8.01 4.39 4.56
CA ILE A 317 -8.87 4.33 5.75
C ILE A 317 -8.36 5.31 6.82
N ALA A 318 -7.06 5.31 7.12
CA ALA A 318 -6.49 6.23 8.10
C ALA A 318 -6.71 7.70 7.71
N ARG A 319 -6.60 8.01 6.41
CA ARG A 319 -6.89 9.34 5.85
C ARG A 319 -8.37 9.71 5.97
N HIS A 320 -9.26 8.79 5.62
CA HIS A 320 -10.70 8.95 5.75
C HIS A 320 -11.14 9.20 7.19
N LEU A 321 -10.47 8.57 8.17
CA LEU A 321 -10.72 8.79 9.59
C LEU A 321 -10.07 10.08 10.13
N GLY A 322 -9.34 10.84 9.30
CA GLY A 322 -8.66 12.08 9.70
C GLY A 322 -7.36 11.88 10.48
N HIS A 323 -6.82 10.66 10.51
CA HIS A 323 -5.59 10.33 11.23
C HIS A 323 -4.33 10.40 10.37
N LEU A 324 -4.46 10.32 9.04
CA LEU A 324 -3.35 10.42 8.10
C LEU A 324 -3.61 11.52 7.06
N ASN A 325 -2.55 12.19 6.60
CA ASN A 325 -2.67 13.18 5.54
C ASN A 325 -2.43 12.56 4.14
N GLN A 326 -2.98 13.19 3.09
CA GLN A 326 -2.82 12.71 1.73
C GLN A 326 -1.38 12.69 1.24
N VAL A 327 -0.52 13.59 1.73
CA VAL A 327 0.90 13.61 1.36
C VAL A 327 1.58 12.29 1.78
N SER A 328 1.25 11.78 2.96
CA SER A 328 1.77 10.51 3.48
C SER A 328 1.26 9.33 2.67
N VAL A 329 -0.02 9.34 2.28
CA VAL A 329 -0.59 8.32 1.38
C VAL A 329 0.12 8.33 0.02
N SER A 330 0.33 9.51 -0.57
CA SER A 330 1.05 9.66 -1.85
C SER A 330 2.51 9.22 -1.77
N ARG A 331 3.21 9.54 -0.67
CA ARG A 331 4.59 9.06 -0.43
C ARG A 331 4.65 7.54 -0.30
N LEU A 332 3.73 6.93 0.44
CA LEU A 332 3.59 5.47 0.55
C LEU A 332 3.31 4.81 -0.80
N TYR A 333 2.38 5.36 -1.57
CA TYR A 333 2.09 4.93 -2.93
C TYR A 333 3.34 4.96 -3.80
N LYS A 334 4.06 6.09 -3.78
CA LYS A 334 5.23 6.31 -4.63
C LYS A 334 6.37 5.35 -4.31
N VAL A 335 6.74 5.19 -3.04
CA VAL A 335 7.85 4.30 -2.67
C VAL A 335 7.54 2.85 -3.05
N LEU A 336 6.29 2.38 -2.90
CA LEU A 336 5.89 1.04 -3.32
C LEU A 336 6.07 0.85 -4.82
N GLN A 337 5.63 1.81 -5.62
CA GLN A 337 5.84 1.78 -7.08
C GLN A 337 7.32 1.82 -7.47
N ASP A 338 8.15 2.59 -6.76
CA ASP A 338 9.58 2.70 -7.07
C ASP A 338 10.34 1.37 -6.81
N TYR A 339 9.80 0.50 -5.95
CA TYR A 339 10.25 -0.89 -5.77
C TYR A 339 9.44 -1.90 -6.61
N ASP A 340 8.70 -1.44 -7.61
CA ASP A 340 7.88 -2.24 -8.55
C ASP A 340 6.83 -3.14 -7.87
N LEU A 341 6.30 -2.70 -6.72
CA LEU A 341 5.16 -3.34 -6.07
C LEU A 341 3.83 -2.80 -6.63
N PRO A 342 2.79 -3.65 -6.72
CA PRO A 342 1.46 -3.18 -7.10
C PRO A 342 0.83 -2.38 -5.96
N VAL A 343 0.12 -1.32 -6.30
CA VAL A 343 -0.58 -0.42 -5.36
C VAL A 343 -2.09 -0.42 -5.58
N THR A 344 -2.56 -1.02 -6.68
CA THR A 344 -3.99 -1.26 -6.93
C THR A 344 -4.23 -2.57 -7.71
N LEU A 345 -5.39 -3.20 -7.47
CA LEU A 345 -5.87 -4.35 -8.25
C LEU A 345 -6.16 -4.02 -9.72
N ASP A 346 -6.28 -2.73 -10.03
CA ASP A 346 -6.63 -2.27 -11.37
C ASP A 346 -5.45 -2.27 -12.35
N GLU A 347 -4.22 -2.42 -11.84
CA GLU A 347 -3.01 -2.43 -12.64
C GLU A 347 -3.00 -3.58 -13.64
N LYS A 348 -2.52 -3.29 -14.86
CA LYS A 348 -2.44 -4.28 -15.94
C LYS A 348 -1.61 -5.50 -15.52
N LYS A 349 -0.46 -5.30 -14.88
CA LYS A 349 0.39 -6.41 -14.40
C LYS A 349 -0.33 -7.34 -13.45
N VAL A 350 -1.20 -6.80 -12.58
CA VAL A 350 -2.00 -7.59 -11.64
C VAL A 350 -3.07 -8.36 -12.40
N LYS A 351 -3.83 -7.68 -13.28
CA LYS A 351 -4.87 -8.31 -14.10
C LYS A 351 -4.34 -9.43 -14.99
N ASP A 352 -3.18 -9.24 -15.60
CA ASP A 352 -2.52 -10.23 -16.45
C ASP A 352 -2.11 -11.49 -15.65
N LEU A 353 -1.70 -11.32 -14.38
CA LEU A 353 -1.32 -12.44 -13.50
C LEU A 353 -2.52 -13.23 -12.97
N VAL A 354 -3.57 -12.54 -12.52
CA VAL A 354 -4.71 -13.19 -11.83
C VAL A 354 -5.84 -13.61 -12.78
N GLY A 355 -5.77 -13.18 -14.04
CA GLY A 355 -6.72 -13.54 -15.08
C GLY A 355 -8.14 -13.06 -14.74
N LYS A 356 -9.07 -14.01 -14.61
CA LYS A 356 -10.49 -13.72 -14.32
C LYS A 356 -10.81 -13.61 -12.83
N LYS A 357 -9.85 -13.86 -11.92
CA LYS A 357 -10.08 -13.72 -10.48
C LYS A 357 -10.39 -12.26 -10.15
N PHE A 358 -11.39 -12.04 -9.32
CA PHE A 358 -11.84 -10.71 -8.89
C PHE A 358 -12.13 -10.69 -7.40
N CYS A 359 -11.80 -9.58 -6.75
CA CYS A 359 -12.00 -9.39 -5.32
C CYS A 359 -13.27 -8.57 -5.05
N ALA A 360 -14.42 -9.24 -5.01
CA ALA A 360 -15.67 -8.61 -4.60
C ALA A 360 -15.58 -8.13 -3.13
N VAL A 361 -16.09 -6.94 -2.84
CA VAL A 361 -16.03 -6.32 -1.51
C VAL A 361 -16.69 -7.20 -0.46
N ASP A 362 -17.82 -7.82 -0.77
CA ASP A 362 -18.48 -8.75 0.15
C ASP A 362 -17.60 -9.95 0.49
N LYS A 363 -16.86 -10.48 -0.48
CA LYS A 363 -15.96 -11.61 -0.24
C LYS A 363 -14.76 -11.18 0.61
N LEU A 364 -14.19 -10.01 0.34
CA LEU A 364 -13.13 -9.44 1.19
C LEU A 364 -13.62 -9.24 2.63
N MET A 365 -14.80 -8.65 2.81
CA MET A 365 -15.40 -8.42 4.12
C MET A 365 -15.71 -9.72 4.88
N GLU A 366 -16.10 -10.78 4.16
CA GLU A 366 -16.31 -12.12 4.72
C GLU A 366 -14.98 -12.70 5.24
N ILE A 367 -13.92 -12.67 4.43
CA ILE A 367 -12.59 -13.18 4.82
C ILE A 367 -12.04 -12.38 6.02
N MET A 368 -12.23 -11.06 6.03
CA MET A 368 -11.81 -10.20 7.13
C MET A 368 -12.51 -10.50 8.47
N LYS A 369 -13.57 -11.32 8.52
CA LYS A 369 -14.21 -11.73 9.79
C LYS A 369 -13.31 -12.62 10.63
N VAL A 370 -12.45 -13.43 10.00
CA VAL A 370 -11.55 -14.37 10.68
C VAL A 370 -10.13 -13.82 10.84
N ASP A 371 -9.95 -12.51 10.64
CA ASP A 371 -8.67 -11.87 10.96
C ASP A 371 -8.37 -11.99 12.46
N LYS A 372 -7.17 -12.50 12.77
CA LYS A 372 -6.74 -12.83 14.13
C LYS A 372 -6.70 -11.64 15.09
N LYS A 373 -6.70 -10.40 14.56
CA LYS A 373 -6.70 -9.17 15.36
C LYS A 373 -8.09 -8.77 15.84
N ASN A 374 -9.14 -9.32 15.26
CA ASN A 374 -10.52 -8.93 15.55
C ASN A 374 -10.88 -9.19 17.00
N GLN A 375 -11.79 -8.38 17.51
CA GLN A 375 -12.38 -8.55 18.84
C GLN A 375 -13.87 -8.85 18.68
N GLY A 376 -14.21 -10.14 18.69
CA GLY A 376 -15.56 -10.58 18.32
C GLY A 376 -15.85 -10.28 16.85
N ASP A 377 -16.93 -9.54 16.59
CA ASP A 377 -17.34 -9.08 15.26
C ASP A 377 -16.66 -7.76 14.83
N GLN A 378 -15.96 -7.10 15.75
CA GLN A 378 -15.31 -5.80 15.51
C GLN A 378 -13.96 -5.99 14.82
N LYS A 379 -13.86 -5.45 13.59
CA LYS A 379 -12.64 -5.51 12.79
C LYS A 379 -11.60 -4.53 13.30
N LYS A 380 -10.35 -4.99 13.39
CA LYS A 380 -9.21 -4.19 13.87
C LYS A 380 -8.16 -4.00 12.77
N ILE A 381 -7.81 -2.75 12.49
CA ILE A 381 -6.87 -2.32 11.44
C ILE A 381 -5.76 -1.47 12.06
N VAL A 382 -4.53 -1.58 11.55
CA VAL A 382 -3.43 -0.71 12.00
C VAL A 382 -3.57 0.64 11.29
N ILE A 383 -3.72 1.71 12.07
CA ILE A 383 -3.92 3.06 11.56
C ILE A 383 -2.63 3.86 11.72
N LEU A 384 -2.13 4.43 10.63
CA LEU A 384 -1.01 5.37 10.66
C LEU A 384 -1.48 6.75 11.13
N SER A 385 -0.64 7.44 11.90
CA SER A 385 -0.80 8.87 12.21
C SER A 385 0.09 9.76 11.32
N SER A 386 1.22 9.21 10.91
CA SER A 386 2.20 9.79 9.99
C SER A 386 3.06 8.65 9.44
N LEU A 387 3.90 8.92 8.44
CA LEU A 387 4.94 7.95 8.10
C LEU A 387 5.92 7.85 9.28
N GLY A 388 6.20 6.62 9.69
CA GLY A 388 7.03 6.31 10.85
C GLY A 388 6.28 6.23 12.18
N SER A 389 4.95 6.45 12.22
CA SER A 389 4.18 6.36 13.46
C SER A 389 2.74 5.88 13.26
N THR A 390 2.25 5.13 14.23
CA THR A 390 0.87 4.64 14.30
C THR A 390 0.01 5.49 15.24
N TYR A 391 -1.29 5.61 14.94
CA TYR A 391 -2.26 6.33 15.75
C TYR A 391 -2.39 5.75 17.16
N GLU A 392 -2.47 4.42 17.26
CA GLU A 392 -2.39 3.69 18.53
C GLU A 392 -1.19 2.73 18.51
N LYS A 393 -0.72 2.31 19.69
CA LYS A 393 0.30 1.23 19.82
C LYS A 393 -0.31 -0.18 19.74
N LYS A 394 -1.41 -0.31 18.99
CA LYS A 394 -2.17 -1.53 18.69
C LYS A 394 -3.05 -1.28 17.45
N ALA A 395 -3.73 -2.31 16.96
CA ALA A 395 -4.74 -2.14 15.92
C ALA A 395 -6.02 -1.50 16.48
N THR A 396 -6.60 -0.57 15.72
CA THR A 396 -7.77 0.26 16.06
C THR A 396 -9.03 -0.37 15.48
N ILE A 397 -10.15 -0.27 16.21
CA ILE A 397 -11.46 -0.75 15.72
C ILE A 397 -11.94 0.19 14.63
N VAL A 398 -12.30 -0.36 13.47
CA VAL A 398 -12.84 0.39 12.32
C VAL A 398 -14.20 -0.19 11.95
N SER A 399 -15.17 0.68 11.67
CA SER A 399 -16.51 0.24 11.27
C SER A 399 -16.52 -0.41 9.89
N ASP A 400 -17.38 -1.42 9.73
CA ASP A 400 -17.58 -2.10 8.44
C ASP A 400 -18.00 -1.13 7.32
N SER A 401 -18.74 -0.07 7.66
CA SER A 401 -19.16 0.94 6.68
C SER A 401 -17.98 1.71 6.08
N VAL A 402 -16.98 2.07 6.90
CA VAL A 402 -15.76 2.74 6.43
C VAL A 402 -14.95 1.81 5.55
N ILE A 403 -14.73 0.56 6.00
CA ILE A 403 -13.94 -0.42 5.25
C ILE A 403 -14.58 -0.67 3.87
N ARG A 404 -15.90 -0.94 3.85
CA ARG A 404 -16.65 -1.15 2.60
C ARG A 404 -16.54 0.06 1.68
N LYS A 405 -16.73 1.27 2.20
CA LYS A 405 -16.62 2.51 1.41
C LYS A 405 -15.27 2.67 0.74
N ILE A 406 -14.17 2.35 1.43
CA ILE A 406 -12.83 2.44 0.85
C ILE A 406 -12.59 1.35 -0.20
N LEU A 407 -13.00 0.11 0.07
CA LEU A 407 -12.84 -1.02 -0.86
C LEU A 407 -13.73 -0.93 -2.11
N SER A 408 -14.91 -0.32 -2.00
CA SER A 408 -15.89 -0.23 -3.09
C SER A 408 -15.39 0.60 -4.28
N PRO A 409 -15.57 0.12 -5.52
CA PRO A 409 -15.20 0.87 -6.73
C PRO A 409 -16.11 2.07 -6.99
N ALA A 410 -17.36 2.00 -6.52
CA ALA A 410 -18.37 3.04 -6.67
C ALA A 410 -18.80 3.60 -5.30
N ILE A 411 -19.47 4.75 -5.32
CA ILE A 411 -19.97 5.41 -4.11
C ILE A 411 -21.38 5.95 -4.33
N LYS A 412 -22.27 5.75 -3.36
CA LYS A 412 -23.60 6.34 -3.34
C LYS A 412 -23.58 7.57 -2.43
N VAL A 413 -23.87 8.73 -3.01
CA VAL A 413 -24.11 9.99 -2.28
C VAL A 413 -25.58 10.01 -1.88
N LEU A 414 -25.85 10.16 -0.58
CA LEU A 414 -27.21 10.32 -0.08
C LEU A 414 -27.58 11.81 0.00
N PRO A 415 -28.88 12.15 -0.15
CA PRO A 415 -29.31 13.53 -0.07
C PRO A 415 -29.11 14.11 1.34
N ILE A 416 -28.95 15.43 1.39
CA ILE A 416 -28.95 16.21 2.61
C ILE A 416 -30.31 16.03 3.30
N THR A 417 -30.30 15.62 4.56
CA THR A 417 -31.49 15.54 5.42
C THR A 417 -31.37 16.58 6.54
N LEU A 418 -32.48 17.10 7.07
CA LEU A 418 -32.44 18.04 8.21
C LEU A 418 -31.71 17.48 9.46
N SER A 419 -31.49 16.16 9.51
CA SER A 419 -30.74 15.42 10.52
C SER A 419 -29.27 15.16 10.21
N SER A 420 -28.74 15.61 9.06
CA SER A 420 -27.30 15.48 8.79
C SER A 420 -26.51 16.30 9.80
N ASN A 421 -25.45 15.71 10.39
CA ASN A 421 -24.56 16.28 11.40
C ASN A 421 -23.71 17.46 10.86
N ILE A 422 -24.33 18.44 10.21
CA ILE A 422 -23.69 19.70 9.86
C ILE A 422 -23.67 20.53 11.14
N SER A 423 -22.68 20.25 11.98
CA SER A 423 -22.50 20.90 13.28
C SER A 423 -22.15 22.38 13.17
N SER A 424 -21.77 22.88 11.99
CA SER A 424 -21.39 24.27 11.77
C SER A 424 -22.11 24.89 10.57
N THR A 425 -22.60 26.13 10.75
CA THR A 425 -23.13 26.98 9.68
C THR A 425 -22.03 27.58 8.79
N HIS A 426 -20.76 27.28 9.08
CA HIS A 426 -19.59 27.72 8.34
C HIS A 426 -18.56 26.58 8.29
N VAL A 427 -18.13 26.22 7.08
CA VAL A 427 -17.09 25.21 6.84
C VAL A 427 -15.94 25.87 6.09
N THR A 428 -14.72 25.75 6.63
CA THR A 428 -13.50 26.21 5.95
C THR A 428 -12.82 25.01 5.30
N MET A 429 -12.60 25.08 4.00
CA MET A 429 -11.91 24.04 3.24
C MET A 429 -10.67 24.60 2.55
N THR A 430 -9.63 23.79 2.44
CA THR A 430 -8.43 24.08 1.65
C THR A 430 -8.44 23.15 0.44
N THR A 431 -8.44 23.71 -0.76
CA THR A 431 -8.34 22.94 -1.99
C THR A 431 -6.90 22.46 -2.22
N PRO A 432 -6.70 21.33 -2.92
CA PRO A 432 -5.36 20.92 -3.35
C PRO A 432 -4.69 22.03 -4.19
N GLY A 433 -3.37 22.14 -4.07
CA GLY A 433 -2.61 23.10 -4.88
C GLY A 433 -2.77 22.83 -6.38
N SER A 434 -2.70 23.87 -7.22
CA SER A 434 -2.72 23.68 -8.68
C SER A 434 -1.38 23.10 -9.15
N LYS A 435 -1.42 22.04 -9.97
CA LYS A 435 -0.24 21.45 -10.62
C LYS A 435 0.58 22.48 -11.38
N SER A 436 -0.10 23.31 -12.17
CA SER A 436 0.52 24.31 -13.04
C SER A 436 1.27 25.36 -12.23
N ILE A 437 0.70 25.80 -11.10
CA ILE A 437 1.34 26.80 -10.24
C ILE A 437 2.41 26.17 -9.35
N SER A 438 2.22 24.95 -8.86
CA SER A 438 3.22 24.21 -8.08
C SER A 438 4.53 24.06 -8.87
N ASN A 439 4.44 23.69 -10.15
CA ASN A 439 5.60 23.62 -11.05
C ASN A 439 6.28 24.98 -11.24
N ARG A 440 5.52 26.06 -11.48
CA ARG A 440 6.11 27.40 -11.65
C ARG A 440 6.76 27.91 -10.36
N ALA A 441 6.10 27.70 -9.22
CA ALA A 441 6.62 28.08 -7.91
C ALA A 441 7.92 27.34 -7.58
N LEU A 442 8.03 26.04 -7.89
CA LEU A 442 9.26 25.27 -7.72
C LEU A 442 10.43 25.83 -8.53
N VAL A 443 10.20 26.17 -9.81
CA VAL A 443 11.22 26.75 -10.68
C VAL A 443 11.66 28.13 -10.16
N LEU A 444 10.70 28.98 -9.80
CA LEU A 444 11.00 30.32 -9.29
C LEU A 444 11.73 30.29 -7.95
N ALA A 445 11.33 29.39 -7.05
CA ALA A 445 12.01 29.19 -5.77
C ALA A 445 13.44 28.65 -5.95
N ALA A 446 13.65 27.76 -6.92
CA ALA A 446 14.97 27.20 -7.20
C ALA A 446 15.93 28.19 -7.89
N LEU A 447 15.41 29.19 -8.59
CA LEU A 447 16.21 30.23 -9.24
C LEU A 447 16.44 31.47 -8.35
N GLY A 448 15.73 31.58 -7.22
CA GLY A 448 15.83 32.70 -6.29
C GLY A 448 17.03 32.58 -5.34
N ASN A 449 17.56 33.72 -4.88
CA ASN A 449 18.55 33.76 -3.80
C ASN A 449 17.85 33.76 -2.43
N GLY A 450 18.16 32.78 -1.58
CA GLY A 450 17.62 32.65 -0.21
C GLY A 450 16.71 31.43 0.00
N THR A 451 16.15 31.29 1.20
CA THR A 451 15.22 30.18 1.53
C THR A 451 13.78 30.59 1.26
N CYS A 452 13.12 29.95 0.28
CA CYS A 452 11.70 30.15 -0.02
C CYS A 452 10.87 29.03 0.63
N ARG A 453 9.92 29.38 1.48
CA ARG A 453 8.97 28.42 2.06
C ARG A 453 7.74 28.31 1.15
N LEU A 454 7.80 27.35 0.23
CA LEU A 454 6.63 26.90 -0.51
C LEU A 454 5.84 25.94 0.37
N LYS A 455 4.55 26.06 0.32
CA LYS A 455 3.67 25.42 1.26
C LYS A 455 2.44 25.00 0.36
N SER A 456 1.63 23.96 0.67
CA SER A 456 0.49 23.42 -0.15
C SER A 456 0.86 23.11 -1.60
N LEU A 457 2.13 22.79 -1.82
CA LEU A 457 2.63 22.33 -3.10
C LEU A 457 1.90 21.03 -3.45
N LEU A 458 1.29 20.95 -4.63
CA LEU A 458 0.69 19.71 -5.09
C LEU A 458 1.80 18.69 -5.30
N TYR A 459 1.87 17.65 -4.46
CA TYR A 459 2.87 16.60 -4.59
C TYR A 459 2.45 15.59 -5.67
N SER A 460 2.68 15.96 -6.92
CA SER A 460 2.40 15.18 -8.14
C SER A 460 3.68 14.65 -8.78
N ASP A 461 3.57 13.66 -9.68
CA ASP A 461 4.71 13.13 -10.44
C ASP A 461 5.52 14.25 -11.12
N ASP A 462 4.83 15.20 -11.75
CA ASP A 462 5.44 16.34 -12.43
C ASP A 462 6.29 17.19 -11.48
N THR A 463 5.74 17.53 -10.31
CA THR A 463 6.45 18.33 -9.30
C THR A 463 7.62 17.57 -8.68
N GLN A 464 7.51 16.24 -8.52
CA GLN A 464 8.57 15.40 -7.97
C GLN A 464 9.75 15.26 -8.93
N VAL A 465 9.47 14.93 -10.19
CA VAL A 465 10.51 14.84 -11.25
C VAL A 465 11.24 16.17 -11.35
N MET A 466 10.51 17.28 -11.24
CA MET A 466 11.09 18.63 -11.23
C MET A 466 11.98 18.89 -10.01
N MET A 467 11.55 18.52 -8.80
CA MET A 467 12.36 18.62 -7.59
C MET A 467 13.65 17.80 -7.68
N VAL A 468 13.56 16.55 -8.14
CA VAL A 468 14.73 15.67 -8.33
C VAL A 468 15.68 16.25 -9.37
N ALA A 469 15.17 16.77 -10.49
CA ALA A 469 15.98 17.41 -11.52
C ALA A 469 16.71 18.64 -10.97
N LEU A 470 16.01 19.52 -10.24
CA LEU A 470 16.58 20.74 -9.66
C LEU A 470 17.64 20.43 -8.58
N GLN A 471 17.47 19.37 -7.79
CA GLN A 471 18.49 18.89 -6.85
C GLN A 471 19.72 18.35 -7.56
N LYS A 472 19.55 17.50 -8.58
CA LYS A 472 20.66 16.92 -9.34
C LYS A 472 21.48 17.98 -10.08
N LEU A 473 20.82 19.04 -10.54
CA LEU A 473 21.47 20.19 -11.17
C LEU A 473 22.18 21.12 -10.15
N LYS A 474 22.12 20.80 -8.84
CA LYS A 474 22.58 21.68 -7.75
C LYS A 474 21.93 23.07 -7.78
N GLY A 475 20.74 23.18 -8.38
CA GLY A 475 20.00 24.43 -8.49
C GLY A 475 19.25 24.80 -7.21
N ALA A 476 18.80 23.80 -6.44
CA ALA A 476 18.11 24.04 -5.17
C ALA A 476 18.22 22.85 -4.20
N LYS A 477 18.05 23.13 -2.91
CA LYS A 477 17.84 22.14 -1.84
C LYS A 477 16.40 22.24 -1.36
N PHE A 478 15.70 21.12 -1.23
CA PHE A 478 14.31 21.06 -0.76
C PHE A 478 14.26 20.38 0.60
N GLU A 479 13.56 21.01 1.55
CA GLU A 479 13.27 20.48 2.89
C GLU A 479 11.78 20.70 3.15
N LEU A 480 11.07 19.68 3.64
CA LEU A 480 9.65 19.75 3.99
C LEU A 480 9.51 20.21 5.44
N GLU A 481 8.73 21.26 5.68
CA GLU A 481 8.35 21.72 7.03
C GLU A 481 6.81 21.57 7.21
N ASN A 482 6.35 21.31 8.43
CA ASN A 482 4.92 21.28 8.82
C ASN A 482 4.03 20.30 8.01
N ASP A 483 4.49 19.06 7.78
CA ASP A 483 3.72 18.04 7.03
C ASP A 483 3.22 18.52 5.64
N GLY A 484 3.90 19.48 4.99
CA GLY A 484 3.67 19.84 3.58
C GLY A 484 2.59 20.91 3.26
N ARG A 485 2.20 21.79 4.20
CA ARG A 485 0.82 22.32 4.26
C ARG A 485 0.36 23.73 3.78
N THR A 486 1.12 24.69 3.25
CA THR A 486 0.56 26.10 3.14
C THR A 486 0.88 27.14 1.99
N LEU A 487 0.51 27.07 0.72
CA LEU A 487 0.59 28.25 -0.19
C LEU A 487 -0.54 28.25 -1.20
N VAL A 488 -1.13 29.43 -1.26
CA VAL A 488 -2.41 29.81 -1.82
C VAL A 488 -2.27 30.10 -3.31
N VAL A 489 -3.23 29.60 -4.09
CA VAL A 489 -3.42 30.07 -5.46
C VAL A 489 -4.90 30.15 -5.82
N THR A 490 -5.24 31.24 -6.49
CA THR A 490 -6.56 31.60 -7.00
C THR A 490 -6.87 30.83 -8.29
N GLY A 491 -7.55 29.69 -8.16
CA GLY A 491 -8.22 29.03 -9.28
C GLY A 491 -9.61 29.63 -9.50
N ASP A 492 -9.95 29.96 -10.76
CA ASP A 492 -11.24 30.49 -11.23
C ASP A 492 -12.06 31.30 -10.21
N ALA A 493 -11.42 32.24 -9.50
CA ALA A 493 -12.09 33.13 -8.55
C ALA A 493 -13.34 33.80 -9.15
N ALA A 494 -13.28 34.05 -10.46
CA ALA A 494 -14.36 34.58 -11.25
C ALA A 494 -15.60 33.66 -11.28
N PHE A 495 -15.52 32.36 -11.02
CA PHE A 495 -16.70 31.47 -10.97
C PHE A 495 -17.67 31.87 -9.84
N ALA A 496 -17.14 32.19 -8.66
CA ALA A 496 -17.99 32.60 -7.54
C ALA A 496 -18.74 33.90 -7.86
N VAL A 497 -18.04 34.91 -8.37
CA VAL A 497 -18.61 36.23 -8.67
C VAL A 497 -19.44 36.24 -9.96
N LYS A 498 -18.99 35.56 -11.03
CA LYS A 498 -19.64 35.62 -12.35
C LYS A 498 -20.68 34.53 -12.59
N VAL A 499 -20.74 33.49 -11.76
CA VAL A 499 -21.72 32.41 -11.89
C VAL A 499 -22.59 32.30 -10.64
N LEU A 500 -21.99 32.05 -9.46
CA LEU A 500 -22.78 31.77 -8.25
C LEU A 500 -23.58 32.98 -7.74
N GLU A 501 -22.99 34.18 -7.72
CA GLU A 501 -23.68 35.41 -7.30
C GLU A 501 -24.90 35.74 -8.19
N PRO A 502 -24.80 35.70 -9.53
CA PRO A 502 -25.97 35.81 -10.42
C PRO A 502 -27.04 34.73 -10.20
N MET A 503 -26.66 33.52 -9.77
CA MET A 503 -27.61 32.45 -9.42
C MET A 503 -28.32 32.68 -8.06
N GLY A 504 -27.98 33.74 -7.33
CA GLY A 504 -28.62 34.14 -6.07
C GLY A 504 -27.82 33.80 -4.81
N CYS A 505 -26.55 33.40 -4.93
CA CYS A 505 -25.67 33.21 -3.78
C CYS A 505 -25.12 34.55 -3.26
N THR A 506 -24.85 34.65 -1.96
CA THR A 506 -24.05 35.75 -1.40
C THR A 506 -22.58 35.39 -1.47
N VAL A 507 -21.77 36.21 -2.13
CA VAL A 507 -20.34 35.96 -2.33
C VAL A 507 -19.51 37.08 -1.73
N THR A 508 -18.44 36.73 -1.02
CA THR A 508 -17.42 37.68 -0.57
C THR A 508 -16.05 37.13 -0.90
N GLN A 509 -15.31 37.83 -1.74
CA GLN A 509 -14.01 37.40 -2.23
C GLN A 509 -12.92 38.38 -1.80
N THR A 510 -11.84 37.84 -1.26
CA THR A 510 -10.59 38.55 -0.95
C THR A 510 -9.47 38.03 -1.84
N GLU A 511 -8.26 38.57 -1.70
CA GLU A 511 -7.07 38.06 -2.41
C GLU A 511 -6.75 36.59 -2.08
N THR A 512 -7.09 36.13 -0.87
CA THR A 512 -6.67 34.81 -0.34
C THR A 512 -7.82 33.91 0.07
N SER A 513 -9.06 34.37 -0.01
CA SER A 513 -10.25 33.60 0.39
C SER A 513 -11.48 33.93 -0.45
N THR A 514 -12.39 32.97 -0.58
CA THR A 514 -13.72 33.17 -1.16
C THR A 514 -14.76 32.54 -0.24
N THR A 515 -15.70 33.34 0.26
CA THR A 515 -16.83 32.91 1.07
C THR A 515 -18.07 32.91 0.20
N VAL A 516 -18.84 31.82 0.23
CA VAL A 516 -20.08 31.68 -0.53
C VAL A 516 -21.18 31.16 0.40
N GLN A 517 -22.33 31.83 0.39
CA GLN A 517 -23.56 31.36 1.02
C GLN A 517 -24.61 31.13 -0.06
N GLY A 518 -25.07 29.89 -0.19
CA GLY A 518 -26.14 29.55 -1.14
C GLY A 518 -27.51 30.08 -0.71
N PRO A 519 -28.43 30.33 -1.65
CA PRO A 519 -29.82 30.64 -1.35
C PRO A 519 -30.55 29.40 -0.78
N PRO A 520 -31.80 29.53 -0.29
CA PRO A 520 -32.59 28.38 0.14
C PRO A 520 -32.61 27.25 -0.91
N ILE A 521 -32.64 26.00 -0.46
CA ILE A 521 -32.59 24.82 -1.35
C ILE A 521 -33.70 24.92 -2.41
N GLY A 522 -33.32 24.75 -3.69
CA GLY A 522 -34.23 24.82 -4.83
C GLY A 522 -34.51 26.23 -5.36
N SER A 523 -33.90 27.28 -4.79
CA SER A 523 -34.11 28.67 -5.21
C SER A 523 -32.94 29.29 -6.01
N LEU A 524 -32.03 28.44 -6.51
CA LEU A 524 -31.00 28.86 -7.47
C LEU A 524 -31.67 29.39 -8.74
N ARG A 525 -31.22 30.56 -9.23
CA ARG A 525 -31.78 31.20 -10.41
C ARG A 525 -31.13 30.68 -11.69
N PRO A 526 -31.90 30.40 -12.76
CA PRO A 526 -31.34 30.05 -14.06
C PRO A 526 -30.63 31.27 -14.69
N LEU A 527 -29.62 31.03 -15.52
CA LEU A 527 -28.86 32.08 -16.18
C LEU A 527 -29.07 32.02 -17.71
N PRO A 528 -29.72 33.02 -18.34
CA PRO A 528 -30.12 32.94 -19.76
C PRO A 528 -28.97 32.65 -20.72
N ASN A 529 -27.78 33.18 -20.43
CA ASN A 529 -26.53 32.90 -21.12
C ASN A 529 -25.32 33.14 -20.20
N ILE A 530 -24.34 32.25 -20.23
CA ILE A 530 -23.06 32.35 -19.53
C ILE A 530 -21.95 32.04 -20.54
N ASP A 531 -21.00 32.96 -20.70
CA ASP A 531 -19.75 32.69 -21.41
C ASP A 531 -18.72 32.17 -20.40
N MET A 532 -18.21 30.96 -20.64
CA MET A 532 -17.23 30.30 -19.78
C MET A 532 -15.87 30.12 -20.46
N GLU A 533 -15.53 30.85 -21.54
CA GLU A 533 -14.23 30.74 -22.23
C GLU A 533 -13.02 30.88 -21.28
N THR A 534 -13.12 31.76 -20.29
CA THR A 534 -12.04 32.01 -19.31
C THR A 534 -12.00 31.00 -18.16
N MET A 535 -13.02 30.15 -18.02
CA MET A 535 -13.19 29.16 -16.96
C MET A 535 -13.80 27.87 -17.51
N THR A 536 -13.36 27.46 -18.71
CA THR A 536 -14.00 26.38 -19.49
C THR A 536 -14.13 25.07 -18.73
N ASP A 537 -13.28 24.89 -17.74
CA ASP A 537 -13.05 23.70 -16.96
C ASP A 537 -14.06 23.58 -15.78
N ALA A 538 -14.69 24.69 -15.38
CA ALA A 538 -15.73 24.75 -14.34
C ALA A 538 -17.16 24.53 -14.88
N PHE A 539 -17.33 24.37 -16.21
CA PHE A 539 -18.65 24.27 -16.83
C PHE A 539 -19.46 23.06 -16.36
N LEU A 540 -18.80 21.95 -16.00
CA LEU A 540 -19.46 20.74 -15.48
C LEU A 540 -20.17 21.04 -14.15
N THR A 541 -19.50 21.80 -13.28
CA THR A 541 -20.06 22.27 -12.01
C THR A 541 -21.20 23.26 -12.24
N ALA A 542 -21.06 24.20 -13.18
CA ALA A 542 -22.17 25.08 -13.56
C ALA A 542 -23.38 24.30 -14.10
N SER A 543 -23.14 23.24 -14.87
CA SER A 543 -24.18 22.44 -15.51
C SER A 543 -25.06 21.72 -14.48
N VAL A 544 -24.46 21.13 -13.43
CA VAL A 544 -25.24 20.47 -12.37
C VAL A 544 -26.00 21.46 -11.48
N LEU A 545 -25.51 22.70 -11.32
CA LEU A 545 -26.24 23.77 -10.63
C LEU A 545 -27.42 24.25 -11.48
N ALA A 546 -27.22 24.41 -12.79
CA ALA A 546 -28.27 24.77 -13.74
C ALA A 546 -29.40 23.73 -13.79
N ALA A 547 -29.07 22.44 -13.62
CA ALA A 547 -30.03 21.35 -13.58
C ALA A 547 -31.07 21.46 -12.44
N VAL A 548 -30.71 22.13 -11.34
CA VAL A 548 -31.58 22.37 -10.17
C VAL A 548 -32.00 23.83 -10.02
N ALA A 549 -31.64 24.67 -10.98
CA ALA A 549 -32.06 26.06 -11.00
C ALA A 549 -33.55 26.14 -11.36
N SER A 550 -34.32 26.93 -10.61
CA SER A 550 -35.73 27.13 -10.89
C SER A 550 -36.16 28.56 -10.55
N ASN A 551 -37.04 29.11 -11.37
CA ASN A 551 -37.80 30.32 -11.09
C ASN A 551 -39.30 29.99 -11.24
N ASN A 552 -40.17 30.88 -10.77
CA ASN A 552 -41.63 30.71 -10.93
C ASN A 552 -42.11 31.08 -12.36
N GLU A 553 -41.21 31.13 -13.35
CA GLU A 553 -41.48 31.54 -14.73
C GLU A 553 -41.47 30.32 -15.69
N GLU A 554 -42.02 30.48 -16.90
CA GLU A 554 -42.26 29.38 -17.85
C GLU A 554 -40.98 28.78 -18.48
N GLU A 555 -39.85 29.50 -18.54
CA GLU A 555 -38.58 28.99 -19.10
C GLU A 555 -37.43 29.02 -18.07
N CYS A 556 -37.18 27.90 -17.41
CA CYS A 556 -36.00 27.68 -16.54
C CYS A 556 -34.75 27.24 -17.33
N ILE A 557 -34.37 27.98 -18.38
CA ILE A 557 -33.29 27.56 -19.30
C ILE A 557 -31.97 28.26 -18.97
N THR A 558 -30.89 27.49 -18.81
CA THR A 558 -29.52 28.00 -18.72
C THR A 558 -28.71 27.60 -19.95
N ARG A 559 -27.99 28.56 -20.54
CA ARG A 559 -27.09 28.32 -21.69
C ARG A 559 -25.66 28.64 -21.31
N ILE A 560 -24.75 27.69 -21.53
CA ILE A 560 -23.31 27.85 -21.31
C ILE A 560 -22.62 27.78 -22.67
N THR A 561 -21.79 28.77 -22.99
CA THR A 561 -21.09 28.95 -24.28
C THR A 561 -19.58 29.13 -24.07
N GLY A 562 -18.78 29.15 -25.14
CA GLY A 562 -17.32 29.34 -25.04
C GLY A 562 -16.54 28.11 -24.58
N ILE A 563 -17.10 26.90 -24.69
CA ILE A 563 -16.52 25.65 -24.16
C ILE A 563 -16.27 24.58 -25.23
N ALA A 564 -16.15 24.97 -26.50
CA ALA A 564 -15.89 24.03 -27.61
C ALA A 564 -14.67 23.12 -27.37
N ASN A 565 -13.64 23.63 -26.68
CA ASN A 565 -12.43 22.88 -26.32
C ASN A 565 -12.71 21.67 -25.41
N GLN A 566 -13.85 21.60 -24.71
CA GLN A 566 -14.22 20.51 -23.80
C GLN A 566 -14.68 19.24 -24.52
N ARG A 567 -14.89 19.28 -25.85
CA ARG A 567 -15.26 18.13 -26.69
C ARG A 567 -14.11 17.13 -26.91
N VAL A 568 -12.87 17.60 -26.80
CA VAL A 568 -11.65 16.84 -27.14
C VAL A 568 -10.64 16.80 -25.98
N LYS A 569 -11.14 16.84 -24.74
CA LYS A 569 -10.32 16.69 -23.53
C LYS A 569 -10.13 15.21 -23.21
N GLU A 570 -10.40 14.79 -21.98
CA GLU A 570 -10.27 13.40 -21.54
C GLU A 570 -11.36 12.52 -22.18
N CYS A 571 -12.54 13.10 -22.34
CA CYS A 571 -13.65 12.58 -23.12
C CYS A 571 -14.36 13.75 -23.83
N ASN A 572 -15.45 13.46 -24.55
CA ASN A 572 -16.38 14.49 -24.99
C ASN A 572 -17.26 14.92 -23.81
N ARG A 573 -16.73 15.82 -22.98
CA ARG A 573 -17.37 16.24 -21.71
C ARG A 573 -18.74 16.86 -21.91
N ILE A 574 -18.95 17.61 -22.99
CA ILE A 574 -20.26 18.21 -23.29
C ILE A 574 -21.30 17.11 -23.52
N SER A 575 -20.99 16.16 -24.40
CA SER A 575 -21.89 15.05 -24.71
C SER A 575 -22.12 14.15 -23.48
N ALA A 576 -21.06 13.90 -22.69
CA ALA A 576 -21.16 13.16 -21.45
C ALA A 576 -22.10 13.85 -20.44
N MET A 577 -21.97 15.16 -20.24
CA MET A 577 -22.87 15.92 -19.35
C MET A 577 -24.32 15.85 -19.83
N VAL A 578 -24.59 16.01 -21.14
CA VAL A 578 -25.94 15.87 -21.71
C VAL A 578 -26.50 14.48 -21.42
N HIS A 579 -25.74 13.43 -21.74
CA HIS A 579 -26.19 12.06 -21.55
C HIS A 579 -26.47 11.72 -20.08
N GLU A 580 -25.55 12.07 -19.17
CA GLU A 580 -25.71 11.76 -17.75
C GLU A 580 -26.81 12.62 -17.08
N LEU A 581 -26.96 13.91 -17.42
CA LEU A 581 -28.05 14.76 -16.90
C LEU A 581 -29.44 14.24 -17.32
N ASN A 582 -29.59 13.77 -18.56
CA ASN A 582 -30.85 13.19 -19.04
C ASN A 582 -31.29 11.98 -18.21
N LYS A 583 -30.35 11.21 -17.62
CA LYS A 583 -30.70 10.09 -16.72
C LYS A 583 -31.38 10.54 -15.42
N PHE A 584 -31.19 11.80 -15.01
CA PHE A 584 -31.88 12.39 -13.85
C PHE A 584 -33.27 12.92 -14.17
N GLY A 585 -33.69 12.84 -15.45
CA GLY A 585 -34.91 13.50 -15.94
C GLY A 585 -34.72 14.97 -16.31
N VAL A 586 -33.47 15.46 -16.37
CA VAL A 586 -33.13 16.84 -16.73
C VAL A 586 -32.90 16.92 -18.24
N ILE A 587 -33.68 17.74 -18.94
CA ILE A 587 -33.53 17.91 -20.40
C ILE A 587 -32.29 18.77 -20.67
N ALA A 588 -31.29 18.18 -21.34
CA ALA A 588 -30.09 18.86 -21.78
C ALA A 588 -29.81 18.61 -23.28
N SER A 589 -29.21 19.57 -23.95
CA SER A 589 -28.84 19.48 -25.38
C SER A 589 -27.52 20.19 -25.69
N GLU A 590 -26.84 19.72 -26.73
CA GLU A 590 -25.57 20.31 -27.18
C GLU A 590 -25.80 21.58 -28.01
N LEU A 591 -24.98 22.60 -27.79
CA LEU A 591 -24.85 23.77 -28.66
C LEU A 591 -23.55 23.65 -29.49
N PRO A 592 -23.35 24.45 -30.56
CA PRO A 592 -22.13 24.40 -31.36
C PRO A 592 -20.84 24.51 -30.53
N ASP A 593 -20.81 25.42 -29.56
CA ASP A 593 -19.69 25.70 -28.67
C ASP A 593 -20.08 25.62 -27.18
N GLY A 594 -21.15 24.88 -26.86
CA GLY A 594 -21.79 24.97 -25.55
C GLY A 594 -22.77 23.86 -25.19
N ILE A 595 -23.54 24.10 -24.14
CA ILE A 595 -24.62 23.22 -23.64
C ILE A 595 -25.81 24.07 -23.18
N GLN A 596 -27.03 23.58 -23.44
CA GLN A 596 -28.27 24.14 -22.91
C GLN A 596 -28.93 23.14 -21.95
N ILE A 597 -29.41 23.64 -20.81
CA ILE A 597 -29.95 22.83 -19.71
C ILE A 597 -31.28 23.42 -19.25
N HIS A 598 -32.30 22.59 -19.15
CA HIS A 598 -33.62 22.94 -18.63
C HIS A 598 -33.68 22.57 -17.14
N GLY A 599 -33.59 23.57 -16.28
CA GLY A 599 -33.64 23.41 -14.84
C GLY A 599 -34.93 22.75 -14.38
N SER A 600 -34.81 21.87 -13.39
CA SER A 600 -35.90 21.07 -12.84
C SER A 600 -36.00 21.24 -11.34
N LYS A 601 -37.21 21.05 -10.79
CA LYS A 601 -37.40 21.07 -9.33
C LYS A 601 -36.66 19.88 -8.71
N VAL A 602 -35.94 20.12 -7.62
CA VAL A 602 -35.15 19.09 -6.93
C VAL A 602 -35.97 17.82 -6.63
N GLN A 603 -37.24 17.98 -6.21
CA GLN A 603 -38.14 16.87 -5.87
C GLN A 603 -38.55 16.01 -7.08
N SER A 604 -38.38 16.52 -8.29
CA SER A 604 -38.70 15.79 -9.53
C SER A 604 -37.52 14.97 -10.08
N LEU A 605 -36.31 15.21 -9.57
CA LEU A 605 -35.11 14.50 -10.00
C LEU A 605 -35.14 13.04 -9.53
N LYS A 606 -34.60 12.15 -10.37
CA LYS A 606 -34.46 10.73 -10.04
C LYS A 606 -33.01 10.31 -10.10
N GLY A 607 -32.53 9.65 -9.06
CA GLY A 607 -31.18 9.06 -9.08
C GLY A 607 -31.12 7.93 -10.10
N PRO A 608 -30.15 7.90 -11.04
CA PRO A 608 -30.08 6.83 -12.02
C PRO A 608 -29.74 5.50 -11.35
N ILE A 609 -30.57 4.46 -11.56
CA ILE A 609 -30.36 3.10 -11.02
C ILE A 609 -29.02 2.52 -11.50
N SER A 610 -28.70 2.73 -12.79
CA SER A 610 -27.43 2.31 -13.39
C SER A 610 -26.20 3.07 -12.85
N GLY A 611 -26.41 4.10 -12.04
CA GLY A 611 -25.41 5.07 -11.63
C GLY A 611 -24.96 6.00 -12.76
N VAL A 612 -24.18 7.00 -12.37
CA VAL A 612 -23.50 7.95 -13.26
C VAL A 612 -22.20 7.32 -13.75
N LYS A 613 -22.02 7.26 -15.07
CA LYS A 613 -20.74 6.90 -15.69
C LYS A 613 -19.87 8.15 -15.77
N CYS A 614 -18.67 8.09 -15.21
CA CYS A 614 -17.76 9.22 -15.12
C CYS A 614 -16.80 9.30 -16.32
N TYR A 615 -16.67 8.23 -17.11
CA TYR A 615 -15.76 8.15 -18.26
C TYR A 615 -14.29 8.33 -17.84
N ASP A 616 -13.96 7.86 -16.64
CA ASP A 616 -12.69 8.11 -15.94
C ASP A 616 -12.31 9.60 -15.82
N ASP A 617 -13.30 10.50 -15.91
CA ASP A 617 -13.13 11.94 -15.79
C ASP A 617 -13.49 12.42 -14.37
N HIS A 618 -12.45 12.79 -13.63
CA HIS A 618 -12.54 13.36 -12.28
C HIS A 618 -13.57 14.48 -12.14
N ARG A 619 -13.76 15.33 -13.15
CA ARG A 619 -14.67 16.47 -13.06
C ARG A 619 -16.11 16.04 -13.15
N ILE A 620 -16.41 15.06 -14.01
CA ILE A 620 -17.75 14.50 -14.12
C ILE A 620 -18.14 13.86 -12.77
N ALA A 621 -17.26 13.05 -12.19
CA ALA A 621 -17.51 12.42 -10.89
C ALA A 621 -17.76 13.44 -9.78
N MET A 622 -16.90 14.46 -9.65
CA MET A 622 -17.07 15.50 -8.63
C MET A 622 -18.34 16.32 -8.87
N SER A 623 -18.63 16.75 -10.11
CA SER A 623 -19.84 17.54 -10.41
C SER A 623 -21.12 16.75 -10.12
N PHE A 624 -21.24 15.49 -10.55
CA PHE A 624 -22.43 14.69 -10.26
C PHE A 624 -22.56 14.29 -8.79
N SER A 625 -21.45 14.22 -8.04
CA SER A 625 -21.54 14.04 -6.59
C SER A 625 -22.20 15.24 -5.88
N ILE A 626 -21.98 16.46 -6.37
CA ILE A 626 -22.66 17.67 -5.87
C ILE A 626 -24.16 17.60 -6.16
N LEU A 627 -24.56 17.21 -7.38
CA LEU A 627 -25.97 16.99 -7.72
C LEU A 627 -26.60 15.93 -6.81
N GLY A 628 -25.87 14.84 -6.56
CA GLY A 628 -26.30 13.73 -5.71
C GLY A 628 -26.66 14.14 -4.28
N CYS A 629 -26.11 15.24 -3.77
CA CYS A 629 -26.44 15.78 -2.44
C CYS A 629 -27.89 16.28 -2.32
N VAL A 630 -28.59 16.54 -3.43
CA VAL A 630 -29.99 17.03 -3.38
C VAL A 630 -30.99 16.07 -4.01
N VAL A 631 -30.52 15.03 -4.70
CA VAL A 631 -31.39 14.05 -5.37
C VAL A 631 -32.07 13.13 -4.33
N PRO A 632 -33.42 13.06 -4.27
CA PRO A 632 -34.15 12.36 -3.20
C PRO A 632 -33.76 10.89 -2.97
N ASP A 633 -33.47 10.14 -4.03
CA ASP A 633 -33.14 8.71 -3.94
C ASP A 633 -31.64 8.43 -3.71
N GLY A 634 -30.85 9.50 -3.60
CA GLY A 634 -29.39 9.47 -3.68
C GLY A 634 -28.88 9.19 -5.09
N THR A 635 -27.57 9.19 -5.26
CA THR A 635 -26.93 9.03 -6.58
C THR A 635 -25.71 8.13 -6.47
N ILE A 636 -25.62 7.11 -7.32
CA ILE A 636 -24.43 6.26 -7.42
C ILE A 636 -23.46 6.85 -8.45
N ILE A 637 -22.21 7.02 -8.06
CA ILE A 637 -21.09 7.45 -8.90
C ILE A 637 -20.17 6.25 -9.11
N ARG A 638 -20.01 5.78 -10.36
CA ARG A 638 -19.42 4.47 -10.66
C ARG A 638 -17.91 4.41 -10.49
N GLU A 639 -17.17 5.38 -11.03
CA GLU A 639 -15.70 5.37 -11.02
C GLU A 639 -15.16 6.25 -9.87
N LYS A 640 -15.34 5.83 -8.62
CA LYS A 640 -15.00 6.63 -7.42
C LYS A 640 -13.57 7.17 -7.43
N LYS A 641 -12.60 6.35 -7.86
CA LYS A 641 -11.17 6.67 -7.83
C LYS A 641 -10.75 7.78 -8.79
N CYS A 642 -11.51 8.05 -9.87
CA CYS A 642 -11.04 9.01 -10.89
C CYS A 642 -10.80 10.41 -10.32
N VAL A 643 -11.47 10.79 -9.22
CA VAL A 643 -11.27 12.08 -8.53
C VAL A 643 -9.84 12.28 -8.00
N GLU A 644 -9.10 11.20 -7.76
CA GLU A 644 -7.71 11.24 -7.24
C GLU A 644 -6.74 11.97 -8.17
N LYS A 645 -7.10 12.12 -9.45
CA LYS A 645 -6.34 12.90 -10.42
C LYS A 645 -6.14 14.36 -9.99
N THR A 646 -7.09 14.94 -9.26
CA THR A 646 -7.05 16.35 -8.84
C THR A 646 -7.35 16.56 -7.37
N TRP A 647 -8.20 15.73 -6.76
CA TRP A 647 -8.60 15.86 -5.36
C TRP A 647 -8.81 14.47 -4.73
N PRO A 648 -7.72 13.79 -4.33
CA PRO A 648 -7.78 12.46 -3.70
C PRO A 648 -8.70 12.38 -2.47
N ASP A 649 -8.79 13.49 -1.75
CA ASP A 649 -9.56 13.60 -0.50
C ASP A 649 -11.00 14.04 -0.75
N TRP A 650 -11.47 14.12 -2.00
CA TRP A 650 -12.79 14.65 -2.34
C TRP A 650 -13.92 14.00 -1.53
N TRP A 651 -13.95 12.67 -1.47
CA TRP A 651 -14.97 11.92 -0.76
C TRP A 651 -14.87 12.10 0.76
N ASP A 652 -13.65 12.20 1.28
CA ASP A 652 -13.40 12.44 2.71
C ASP A 652 -13.83 13.85 3.10
N ASP A 653 -13.59 14.83 2.24
CA ASP A 653 -14.00 16.21 2.43
C ASP A 653 -15.52 16.36 2.35
N LEU A 654 -16.16 15.66 1.40
CA LEU A 654 -17.61 15.67 1.23
C LEU A 654 -18.32 15.11 2.47
N GLU A 655 -17.77 14.09 3.11
CA GLU A 655 -18.36 13.49 4.32
C GLU A 655 -17.91 14.18 5.61
N ASN A 656 -16.61 14.31 5.84
CA ASN A 656 -16.07 14.77 7.13
C ASN A 656 -16.13 16.28 7.30
N LYS A 657 -16.04 17.06 6.20
CA LYS A 657 -16.09 18.53 6.27
C LYS A 657 -17.48 19.07 5.94
N LEU A 658 -18.12 18.50 4.92
CA LEU A 658 -19.45 18.95 4.46
C LEU A 658 -20.61 18.18 5.10
N GLY A 659 -20.35 17.06 5.80
CA GLY A 659 -21.36 16.32 6.56
C GLY A 659 -22.28 15.45 5.69
N MET A 660 -21.87 15.10 4.47
CA MET A 660 -22.67 14.25 3.58
C MET A 660 -22.55 12.78 3.96
N ASN A 661 -23.64 12.02 3.83
CA ASN A 661 -23.62 10.58 4.07
C ASN A 661 -23.26 9.84 2.78
N LEU A 662 -22.19 9.05 2.82
CA LEU A 662 -21.69 8.30 1.67
C LEU A 662 -21.69 6.79 1.95
N LEU A 663 -22.09 5.99 0.97
CA LEU A 663 -22.08 4.52 1.06
C LEU A 663 -21.22 3.91 -0.05
N GLY A 664 -20.38 2.93 0.29
CA GLY A 664 -19.67 2.14 -0.71
C GLY A 664 -20.63 1.27 -1.52
N VAL A 665 -20.45 1.26 -2.84
CA VAL A 665 -21.20 0.38 -3.74
C VAL A 665 -20.23 -0.49 -4.52
N ASP A 666 -20.46 -1.80 -4.49
CA ASP A 666 -19.79 -2.76 -5.35
C ASP A 666 -20.85 -3.40 -6.26
N PHE A 667 -20.61 -3.32 -7.57
CA PHE A 667 -21.51 -3.90 -8.56
C PHE A 667 -21.16 -5.36 -8.87
N GLY A 668 -20.16 -5.94 -8.20
CA GLY A 668 -19.70 -7.29 -8.48
C GLY A 668 -18.86 -7.37 -9.76
N SER A 669 -18.87 -8.53 -10.41
CA SER A 669 -18.11 -8.72 -11.64
C SER A 669 -18.74 -7.93 -12.80
N SER A 670 -17.94 -7.53 -13.79
CA SER A 670 -18.46 -6.83 -14.98
C SER A 670 -19.54 -7.61 -15.74
N ASP A 671 -19.60 -8.93 -15.57
CA ASP A 671 -20.63 -9.79 -16.15
C ASP A 671 -22.00 -9.61 -15.47
N ASP A 672 -22.04 -9.23 -14.19
CA ASP A 672 -23.30 -8.98 -13.46
C ASP A 672 -23.94 -7.63 -13.87
N LEU A 673 -23.12 -6.67 -14.31
CA LEU A 673 -23.59 -5.37 -14.81
C LEU A 673 -24.27 -5.46 -16.19
N LEU A 674 -24.00 -6.50 -16.97
CA LEU A 674 -24.65 -6.74 -18.26
C LEU A 674 -26.02 -7.43 -18.09
N ASN A 675 -26.19 -8.26 -17.07
CA ASN A 675 -27.46 -8.95 -16.80
C ASN A 675 -28.54 -8.05 -16.17
N HIS A 676 -28.19 -6.87 -15.68
CA HIS A 676 -29.14 -5.88 -15.17
C HIS A 676 -29.57 -4.83 -16.21
N ASN A 677 -29.10 -4.93 -17.45
CA ASN A 677 -29.57 -4.13 -18.58
C ASN A 677 -30.45 -4.98 -19.51
N GLU A 678 -31.56 -5.53 -19.00
CA GLU A 678 -32.73 -6.01 -19.76
C GLU A 678 -33.77 -6.59 -18.78
N ALA A 679 -34.43 -5.71 -18.02
CA ALA A 679 -35.69 -6.01 -17.33
C ALA A 679 -36.54 -4.75 -17.18
#